data_AF-A0A060YI55-F1
#
_entry.id   AF-A0A060YI55-F1
#
_cell.length_a   1.000
_cell.length_b   1.000
_cell.length_c   1.000
_cell.angle_alpha   90.00
_cell.angle_beta   90.00
_cell.angle_gamma   90.00
#
_symmetry.space_group_name_H-M   'P 1'
#
loop_
_entity.id
_entity.type
_entity.pdbx_description
1 polymer ?
#
loop_
_entity_poly.entity_id
_entity_poly.type
_entity_poly.pdbx_seq_one_letter_code
_entity_poly.pdbx_strand_id
1 'polypeptide(L)'
;MGTAVLLLLILRHWINNVEGTCSVGSAVTCDECLQLGSHCAWCTQENFTDSFLISERCDTPYLLQERGCPQDQVEFPVTTSEVLRDQPLGKKTGNTNSTEISPQKMALKLRTGSEVTFQVSVQQTEDYPVDIYYLMDLSASMIDDLEMIKDLGSTLSKEMAKLTSKFRLGFGSFVEKPVLPFIKITPGELENPCRSVDESCLPTFGYKHVLPLTSSTEKFNNIITNQHVSANIDLPECGFDAIMQAAVCGDKIGWRNDSMRLLVFVSDADSHFGMDSKMSGIVVPNDGECHLDSNNEYSMAAHLEYPTLGQLMDKLVDNNILLIFAVTENQKHNYENYASFIPGATVGVLESDSRNILELIVTAYKELRSEIELEVLGDTEDLQISFTAICQDGTVLPGQKRCSNVKAGDTVCSHFARQLVSFNVTVELSECLDGPQRFLIKPVGFQDPLEIDLESLCSCVCQQTPEPNSSHCSLGRGSLECGSCLCDPGYMGSKCECTEESVQSSNCKASGASESCSGQGECYCGQCVCHPSSFGRVYGAYCECDDFSCVRFRGLLCGGHGDCDCGECVCHSGWIGEYCNCSSSRDTCVSEDGALCSGRGKCVCGKCVCSMPGASGDTCEKCPTCGDSCSSAR
;
A
#
# COMPACT_ATOMS: atom_id res chain seq x y z
N MET A 1 38.28 10.59 -24.48
CA MET A 1 37.20 9.88 -25.21
C MET A 1 36.94 8.47 -24.69
N GLY A 2 37.94 7.72 -24.20
CA GLY A 2 37.72 6.34 -23.69
C GLY A 2 36.92 6.22 -22.38
N THR A 3 36.98 7.21 -21.48
CA THR A 3 36.26 7.17 -20.20
C THR A 3 34.75 7.38 -20.36
N ALA A 4 34.32 8.21 -21.32
CA ALA A 4 32.91 8.42 -21.63
C ALA A 4 32.27 7.18 -22.29
N VAL A 5 33.03 6.46 -23.13
CA VAL A 5 32.57 5.22 -23.78
C VAL A 5 32.45 4.08 -22.76
N LEU A 6 33.37 4.00 -21.80
CA LEU A 6 33.30 3.01 -20.72
C LEU A 6 32.11 3.27 -19.78
N LEU A 7 31.82 4.52 -19.44
CA LEU A 7 30.64 4.91 -18.67
C LEU A 7 29.32 4.64 -19.42
N LEU A 8 29.28 4.84 -20.73
CA LEU A 8 28.12 4.49 -21.58
C LEU A 8 27.88 2.97 -21.67
N LEU A 9 28.95 2.17 -21.71
CA LEU A 9 28.85 0.70 -21.72
C LEU A 9 28.48 0.13 -20.34
N ILE A 10 28.99 0.73 -19.26
CA ILE A 10 28.62 0.35 -17.89
C ILE A 10 27.18 0.78 -17.58
N LEU A 11 26.71 1.96 -18.06
CA LEU A 11 25.30 2.34 -17.95
C LEU A 11 24.40 1.39 -18.75
N ARG A 12 24.77 0.99 -19.98
CA ARG A 12 23.99 -0.01 -20.75
C ARG A 12 23.93 -1.38 -20.07
N HIS A 13 25.03 -1.81 -19.44
CA HIS A 13 25.07 -3.09 -18.73
C HIS A 13 24.32 -3.05 -17.38
N TRP A 14 24.23 -1.89 -16.74
CA TRP A 14 23.41 -1.69 -15.54
C TRP A 14 21.93 -1.50 -15.85
N ILE A 15 21.57 -0.84 -16.96
CA ILE A 15 20.17 -0.72 -17.41
C ILE A 15 19.61 -2.11 -17.75
N ASN A 16 20.39 -2.98 -18.39
CA ASN A 16 19.95 -4.34 -18.73
C ASN A 16 19.85 -5.32 -17.55
N ASN A 17 20.37 -4.99 -16.36
CA ASN A 17 20.33 -5.87 -15.18
C ASN A 17 19.34 -5.39 -14.10
N VAL A 18 18.62 -4.29 -14.34
CA VAL A 18 17.60 -3.74 -13.41
C VAL A 18 16.17 -3.93 -13.94
N GLU A 19 15.99 -4.30 -15.21
CA GLU A 19 14.69 -4.75 -15.72
C GLU A 19 14.55 -6.25 -15.44
N GLY A 20 13.56 -6.61 -14.61
CA GLY A 20 13.27 -8.01 -14.29
C GLY A 20 13.14 -8.84 -15.57
N THR A 21 13.68 -10.04 -15.60
CA THR A 21 13.61 -10.88 -16.80
C THR A 21 12.20 -11.42 -16.97
N CYS A 22 11.43 -10.86 -17.92
CA CYS A 22 10.15 -11.41 -18.40
C CYS A 22 10.27 -12.86 -18.91
N SER A 23 11.49 -13.28 -19.21
CA SER A 23 11.87 -14.54 -19.83
C SER A 23 12.24 -15.67 -18.85
N VAL A 24 12.16 -15.46 -17.51
CA VAL A 24 12.61 -16.46 -16.51
C VAL A 24 11.53 -17.45 -16.05
N GLY A 25 10.32 -17.41 -16.58
CA GLY A 25 9.33 -18.45 -16.28
C GLY A 25 8.16 -18.51 -17.26
N SER A 26 8.16 -19.54 -18.11
CA SER A 26 7.03 -20.35 -18.58
C SER A 26 5.64 -19.71 -18.82
N ALA A 27 5.50 -18.40 -19.03
CA ALA A 27 4.21 -17.80 -19.34
C ALA A 27 3.75 -18.33 -20.71
N VAL A 28 2.72 -19.16 -20.68
CA VAL A 28 2.13 -19.79 -21.88
C VAL A 28 0.91 -19.02 -22.36
N THR A 29 0.38 -18.13 -21.52
CA THR A 29 -0.74 -17.25 -21.83
C THR A 29 -0.36 -15.78 -21.72
N CYS A 30 -1.15 -14.94 -22.39
CA CYS A 30 -0.97 -13.49 -22.38
C CYS A 30 -1.14 -12.91 -20.95
N ASP A 31 -2.10 -13.40 -20.18
CA ASP A 31 -2.36 -12.89 -18.82
C ASP A 31 -1.22 -13.23 -17.85
N GLU A 32 -0.72 -14.46 -17.88
CA GLU A 32 0.44 -14.86 -17.09
C GLU A 32 1.63 -13.96 -17.41
N CYS A 33 1.86 -13.67 -18.70
CA CYS A 33 2.92 -12.77 -19.12
C CYS A 33 2.73 -11.35 -18.55
N LEU A 34 1.50 -10.83 -18.56
CA LEU A 34 1.23 -9.50 -18.05
C LEU A 34 1.44 -9.38 -16.54
N GLN A 35 1.20 -10.48 -15.81
CA GLN A 35 1.36 -10.58 -14.36
C GLN A 35 2.81 -10.70 -13.89
N LEU A 36 3.75 -11.14 -14.75
CA LEU A 36 5.18 -11.27 -14.40
C LEU A 36 5.84 -9.94 -14.02
N GLY A 37 5.33 -8.82 -14.52
CA GLY A 37 5.83 -7.50 -14.19
C GLY A 37 5.33 -6.42 -15.13
N SER A 38 5.37 -5.17 -14.67
CA SER A 38 4.81 -4.01 -15.39
C SER A 38 5.53 -3.66 -16.71
N HIS A 39 6.75 -4.15 -16.89
CA HIS A 39 7.60 -3.96 -18.07
C HIS A 39 7.47 -5.08 -19.13
N CYS A 40 6.75 -6.17 -18.84
CA CYS A 40 6.58 -7.28 -19.78
C CYS A 40 5.48 -6.98 -20.81
N ALA A 41 5.52 -7.59 -21.98
CA ALA A 41 4.53 -7.43 -23.04
C ALA A 41 4.32 -8.75 -23.77
N TRP A 42 3.21 -8.86 -24.49
CA TRP A 42 2.87 -10.06 -25.24
C TRP A 42 2.73 -9.77 -26.73
N CYS A 43 3.30 -10.63 -27.59
CA CYS A 43 3.12 -10.52 -29.04
C CYS A 43 1.97 -11.41 -29.54
N THR A 44 0.95 -10.77 -30.13
CA THR A 44 -0.24 -11.44 -30.68
C THR A 44 -0.11 -11.86 -32.14
N GLN A 45 1.02 -11.56 -32.79
CA GLN A 45 1.28 -11.94 -34.17
C GLN A 45 1.30 -13.48 -34.34
N GLU A 46 0.47 -14.02 -35.24
CA GLU A 46 0.32 -15.48 -35.42
C GLU A 46 1.65 -16.20 -35.75
N ASN A 47 2.47 -15.64 -36.66
CA ASN A 47 3.74 -16.23 -37.11
C ASN A 47 4.99 -15.65 -36.40
N PHE A 48 4.84 -15.18 -35.16
CA PHE A 48 5.95 -14.56 -34.44
C PHE A 48 7.07 -15.54 -34.04
N THR A 49 6.70 -16.77 -33.70
CA THR A 49 7.63 -17.79 -33.22
C THR A 49 7.86 -18.84 -34.29
N ASP A 50 9.05 -18.85 -34.90
CA ASP A 50 9.55 -19.95 -35.75
C ASP A 50 9.95 -21.18 -34.89
N SER A 51 10.13 -20.97 -33.58
CA SER A 51 10.49 -21.97 -32.57
C SER A 51 9.24 -22.36 -31.75
N PHE A 52 9.07 -23.63 -31.41
CA PHE A 52 7.91 -24.18 -30.69
C PHE A 52 7.69 -23.66 -29.25
N LEU A 53 8.42 -22.62 -28.82
CA LEU A 53 8.38 -22.08 -27.47
C LEU A 53 7.39 -20.92 -27.40
N ILE A 54 6.15 -21.22 -27.01
CA ILE A 54 5.08 -20.22 -26.77
C ILE A 54 5.55 -19.12 -25.79
N SER A 55 6.45 -19.45 -24.88
CA SER A 55 7.09 -18.52 -23.95
C SER A 55 7.86 -17.37 -24.61
N GLU A 56 8.30 -17.50 -25.87
CA GLU A 56 9.01 -16.43 -26.60
C GLU A 56 8.11 -15.24 -26.97
N ARG A 57 6.78 -15.41 -26.87
CA ARG A 57 5.79 -14.34 -27.08
C ARG A 57 5.74 -13.35 -25.92
N CYS A 58 6.27 -13.72 -24.75
CA CYS A 58 6.37 -12.86 -23.58
C CYS A 58 7.78 -12.29 -23.47
N ASP A 59 7.93 -10.98 -23.64
CA ASP A 59 9.20 -10.29 -23.39
C ASP A 59 8.98 -8.78 -23.23
N THR A 60 10.04 -8.01 -23.03
CA THR A 60 9.92 -6.54 -23.03
C THR A 60 9.47 -6.03 -24.42
N PRO A 61 8.70 -4.92 -24.49
CA PRO A 61 8.26 -4.34 -25.77
C PRO A 61 9.41 -4.11 -26.76
N TYR A 62 10.58 -3.71 -26.26
CA TYR A 62 11.77 -3.47 -27.07
C TYR A 62 12.29 -4.77 -27.72
N LEU A 63 12.42 -5.86 -26.95
CA LEU A 63 12.90 -7.14 -27.46
C LEU A 63 11.90 -7.80 -28.42
N LEU A 64 10.59 -7.66 -28.17
CA LEU A 64 9.56 -8.15 -29.09
C LEU A 64 9.63 -7.44 -30.44
N GLN A 65 9.87 -6.13 -30.44
CA GLN A 65 10.04 -5.35 -31.67
C GLN A 65 11.33 -5.71 -32.39
N GLU A 66 12.43 -5.93 -31.67
CA GLU A 66 13.71 -6.38 -32.25
C GLU A 66 13.57 -7.76 -32.92
N ARG A 67 12.74 -8.65 -32.36
CA ARG A 67 12.39 -9.96 -32.94
C ARG A 67 11.39 -9.88 -34.09
N GLY A 68 10.84 -8.70 -34.38
CA GLY A 68 9.97 -8.45 -35.54
C GLY A 68 8.47 -8.41 -35.26
N CYS A 69 8.04 -8.34 -34.00
CA CYS A 69 6.62 -8.13 -33.66
C CYS A 69 6.20 -6.70 -34.04
N PRO A 70 5.19 -6.52 -34.91
CA PRO A 70 4.63 -5.20 -35.21
C PRO A 70 4.10 -4.52 -33.95
N GLN A 71 4.28 -3.20 -33.83
CA GLN A 71 3.88 -2.44 -32.64
C GLN A 71 2.37 -2.52 -32.36
N ASP A 72 1.54 -2.64 -33.39
CA ASP A 72 0.09 -2.82 -33.31
C ASP A 72 -0.34 -4.22 -32.85
N GLN A 73 0.59 -5.18 -32.82
CA GLN A 73 0.38 -6.54 -32.36
C GLN A 73 1.08 -6.83 -31.02
N VAL A 74 1.68 -5.81 -30.41
CA VAL A 74 2.21 -5.89 -29.04
C VAL A 74 1.13 -5.46 -28.05
N GLU A 75 0.67 -6.40 -27.24
CA GLU A 75 -0.21 -6.14 -26.11
C GLU A 75 0.63 -5.66 -24.93
N PHE A 76 0.49 -4.38 -24.60
CA PHE A 76 1.18 -3.73 -23.50
C PHE A 76 0.25 -2.71 -22.83
N PRO A 77 -0.65 -3.16 -21.93
CA PRO A 77 -1.51 -2.25 -21.21
C PRO A 77 -0.67 -1.35 -20.30
N VAL A 78 -0.89 -0.05 -20.42
CA VAL A 78 -0.15 0.97 -19.68
C VAL A 78 -0.99 1.46 -18.50
N THR A 79 -0.34 1.57 -17.36
CA THR A 79 -0.90 2.18 -16.15
C THR A 79 -1.34 3.62 -16.43
N THR A 80 -2.59 3.95 -16.09
CA THR A 80 -3.17 5.27 -16.34
C THR A 80 -3.90 5.81 -15.10
N SER A 81 -3.86 7.13 -14.95
CA SER A 81 -4.70 7.86 -14.00
C SER A 81 -5.46 8.96 -14.74
N GLU A 82 -6.78 8.99 -14.54
CA GLU A 82 -7.66 9.99 -15.14
C GLU A 82 -8.45 10.71 -14.04
N VAL A 83 -8.45 12.04 -14.11
CA VAL A 83 -9.25 12.88 -13.22
C VAL A 83 -10.63 13.05 -13.84
N LEU A 84 -11.65 12.45 -13.23
CA LEU A 84 -13.03 12.48 -13.71
C LEU A 84 -13.80 13.72 -13.22
N ARG A 85 -13.49 14.21 -12.01
CA ARG A 85 -14.13 15.40 -11.43
C ARG A 85 -13.11 16.22 -10.64
N ASP A 86 -12.91 17.46 -11.08
CA ASP A 86 -12.01 18.43 -10.45
C ASP A 86 -12.64 19.83 -10.37
N GLN A 87 -13.37 20.06 -9.29
CA GLN A 87 -13.94 21.35 -8.93
C GLN A 87 -12.91 22.19 -8.19
N PRO A 88 -12.80 23.49 -8.48
CA PRO A 88 -11.82 24.36 -7.85
C PRO A 88 -12.15 24.61 -6.38
N LEU A 89 -11.12 24.50 -5.54
CA LEU A 89 -11.20 24.73 -4.10
C LEU A 89 -11.73 26.13 -3.76
N GLY A 90 -12.56 26.22 -2.71
CA GLY A 90 -13.02 27.48 -2.13
C GLY A 90 -14.00 28.32 -2.96
N LYS A 91 -14.48 27.85 -4.12
CA LYS A 91 -15.42 28.61 -4.97
C LYS A 91 -16.88 28.17 -4.75
N LYS A 92 -17.70 29.03 -4.14
CA LYS A 92 -19.16 28.86 -4.08
C LYS A 92 -19.75 28.90 -5.49
N THR A 93 -20.15 27.75 -6.03
CA THR A 93 -20.82 27.66 -7.34
C THR A 93 -22.34 27.58 -7.16
N GLY A 94 -22.98 28.72 -6.94
CA GLY A 94 -24.44 28.77 -6.77
C GLY A 94 -24.92 28.35 -5.37
N ASN A 95 -25.95 27.50 -5.29
CA ASN A 95 -26.58 27.05 -4.04
C ASN A 95 -25.85 25.88 -3.36
N THR A 96 -24.72 25.43 -3.92
CA THR A 96 -23.89 24.35 -3.37
C THR A 96 -22.70 24.90 -2.57
N ASN A 97 -22.34 24.16 -1.53
CA ASN A 97 -21.26 24.48 -0.60
C ASN A 97 -19.89 24.56 -1.32
N SER A 98 -18.93 25.22 -0.68
CA SER A 98 -17.52 25.23 -1.09
C SER A 98 -16.98 23.79 -1.13
N THR A 99 -16.05 23.52 -2.03
CA THR A 99 -15.33 22.24 -2.06
C THR A 99 -14.00 22.39 -1.33
N GLU A 100 -13.72 21.48 -0.39
CA GLU A 100 -12.50 21.52 0.45
C GLU A 100 -11.37 20.60 -0.03
N ILE A 101 -11.66 19.63 -0.91
CA ILE A 101 -10.69 18.71 -1.52
C ILE A 101 -10.74 18.75 -3.06
N SER A 102 -9.60 18.59 -3.72
CA SER A 102 -9.48 18.49 -5.18
C SER A 102 -8.34 17.52 -5.55
N PRO A 103 -8.54 16.63 -6.54
CA PRO A 103 -9.80 16.36 -7.26
C PRO A 103 -10.83 15.66 -6.36
N GLN A 104 -12.07 15.50 -6.83
CA GLN A 104 -13.13 14.81 -6.07
C GLN A 104 -13.48 13.43 -6.65
N LYS A 105 -13.04 13.13 -7.87
CA LYS A 105 -13.20 11.79 -8.45
C LYS A 105 -12.07 11.46 -9.44
N MET A 106 -11.51 10.27 -9.32
CA MET A 106 -10.47 9.73 -10.21
C MET A 106 -10.77 8.29 -10.62
N ALA A 107 -10.29 7.90 -11.81
CA ALA A 107 -10.22 6.52 -12.26
C ALA A 107 -8.75 6.12 -12.42
N LEU A 108 -8.37 5.01 -11.80
CA LEU A 108 -7.04 4.43 -11.87
C LEU A 108 -7.13 3.09 -12.59
N LYS A 109 -6.27 2.88 -13.58
CA LYS A 109 -6.07 1.56 -14.20
C LYS A 109 -4.63 1.15 -13.99
N LEU A 110 -4.39 0.17 -13.14
CA LEU A 110 -3.03 -0.20 -12.70
C LEU A 110 -2.66 -1.60 -13.15
N ARG A 111 -1.38 -1.79 -13.48
CA ARG A 111 -0.77 -3.10 -13.68
C ARG A 111 -0.06 -3.57 -12.42
N THR A 112 0.04 -4.87 -12.21
CA THR A 112 0.79 -5.45 -11.09
C THR A 112 2.25 -4.99 -11.11
N GLY A 113 2.76 -4.58 -9.94
CA GLY A 113 4.12 -4.04 -9.79
C GLY A 113 4.34 -2.70 -10.50
N SER A 114 3.28 -1.96 -10.83
CA SER A 114 3.37 -0.56 -11.26
C SER A 114 2.76 0.36 -10.20
N GLU A 115 3.36 1.53 -10.07
CA GLU A 115 2.87 2.58 -9.18
C GLU A 115 2.35 3.78 -9.98
N VAL A 116 1.35 4.46 -9.44
CA VAL A 116 0.90 5.77 -9.94
C VAL A 116 0.90 6.78 -8.81
N THR A 117 1.43 7.97 -9.07
CA THR A 117 1.39 9.09 -8.13
C THR A 117 0.46 10.17 -8.63
N PHE A 118 -0.47 10.60 -7.80
CA PHE A 118 -1.34 11.75 -8.05
C PHE A 118 -1.34 12.71 -6.86
N GLN A 119 -1.72 13.96 -7.11
CA GLN A 119 -1.73 15.00 -6.09
C GLN A 119 -3.16 15.26 -5.62
N VAL A 120 -3.33 15.26 -4.30
CA VAL A 120 -4.57 15.64 -3.61
C VAL A 120 -4.33 16.94 -2.89
N SER A 121 -5.14 17.95 -3.17
CA SER A 121 -5.05 19.27 -2.55
C SER A 121 -6.24 19.51 -1.63
N VAL A 122 -5.95 19.98 -0.42
CA VAL A 122 -6.95 20.28 0.61
C VAL A 122 -6.84 21.74 1.00
N GLN A 123 -7.99 22.42 1.09
CA GLN A 123 -8.09 23.80 1.53
C GLN A 123 -9.21 23.95 2.55
N GLN A 124 -8.86 24.48 3.73
CA GLN A 124 -9.85 24.80 4.74
C GLN A 124 -10.57 26.11 4.42
N THR A 125 -11.89 26.12 4.59
CA THR A 125 -12.68 27.36 4.50
C THR A 125 -12.63 28.12 5.82
N GLU A 126 -12.65 29.46 5.75
CA GLU A 126 -12.65 30.33 6.93
C GLU A 126 -13.89 30.13 7.81
N ASP A 127 -15.08 30.15 7.22
CA ASP A 127 -16.36 30.03 7.93
C ASP A 127 -16.99 28.65 7.72
N TYR A 128 -16.40 27.62 8.35
CA TYR A 128 -16.92 26.26 8.29
C TYR A 128 -17.95 26.03 9.41
N PRO A 129 -19.11 25.38 9.14
CA PRO A 129 -20.12 25.15 10.16
C PRO A 129 -19.65 24.16 11.24
N VAL A 130 -20.04 24.39 12.50
CA VAL A 130 -19.64 23.55 13.64
C VAL A 130 -20.87 23.10 14.41
N ASP A 131 -20.94 21.81 14.68
CA ASP A 131 -21.92 21.18 15.55
C ASP A 131 -21.18 20.62 16.78
N ILE A 132 -21.57 21.05 17.98
CA ILE A 132 -21.03 20.51 19.23
C ILE A 132 -22.14 19.77 19.96
N TYR A 133 -21.91 18.50 20.28
CA TYR A 133 -22.79 17.74 21.15
C TYR A 133 -22.09 17.49 22.48
N TYR A 134 -22.62 18.09 23.54
CA TYR A 134 -22.06 18.02 24.88
C TYR A 134 -22.61 16.80 25.61
N LEU A 135 -21.75 15.82 25.86
CA LEU A 135 -22.10 14.55 26.47
C LEU A 135 -21.50 14.49 27.87
N MET A 136 -22.36 14.57 28.88
CA MET A 136 -21.95 14.77 30.26
C MET A 136 -22.31 13.57 31.14
N ASP A 137 -21.36 13.15 31.96
CA ASP A 137 -21.64 12.31 33.11
C ASP A 137 -22.51 13.06 34.13
N LEU A 138 -23.59 12.41 34.58
CA LEU A 138 -24.46 12.89 35.65
C LEU A 138 -24.44 11.96 36.87
N SER A 139 -23.32 11.28 37.11
CA SER A 139 -23.02 10.64 38.39
C SER A 139 -23.01 11.66 39.54
N ALA A 140 -22.99 11.17 40.78
CA ALA A 140 -23.14 12.02 41.95
C ALA A 140 -21.92 12.93 42.19
N SER A 141 -20.75 12.59 41.65
CA SER A 141 -19.56 13.43 41.71
C SER A 141 -19.69 14.69 40.87
N MET A 142 -20.48 14.67 39.81
CA MET A 142 -20.61 15.78 38.84
C MET A 142 -21.61 16.88 39.26
N ILE A 143 -22.02 16.90 40.53
CA ILE A 143 -23.06 17.81 41.03
C ILE A 143 -22.64 19.29 40.98
N ASP A 144 -21.38 19.58 41.31
CA ASP A 144 -20.81 20.93 41.26
C ASP A 144 -20.49 21.38 39.84
N ASP A 145 -20.05 20.46 38.97
CA ASP A 145 -19.89 20.73 37.53
C ASP A 145 -21.20 21.22 36.91
N LEU A 146 -22.33 20.56 37.25
CA LEU A 146 -23.66 20.94 36.76
C LEU A 146 -24.05 22.37 37.16
N GLU A 147 -23.60 22.85 38.33
CA GLU A 147 -23.82 24.23 38.74
C GLU A 147 -23.02 25.22 37.89
N MET A 148 -21.78 24.87 37.55
CA MET A 148 -20.88 25.72 36.77
C MET A 148 -21.37 25.86 35.32
N ILE A 149 -21.87 24.77 34.70
CA ILE A 149 -22.23 24.77 33.28
C ILE A 149 -23.59 25.41 32.94
N LYS A 150 -24.34 25.94 33.91
CA LYS A 150 -25.67 26.58 33.68
C LYS A 150 -25.63 27.71 32.65
N ASP A 151 -24.53 28.48 32.63
CA ASP A 151 -24.32 29.58 31.69
C ASP A 151 -23.39 29.24 30.51
N LEU A 152 -22.90 27.99 30.45
CA LEU A 152 -21.94 27.52 29.46
C LEU A 152 -22.46 27.71 28.04
N GLY A 153 -23.72 27.37 27.76
CA GLY A 153 -24.29 27.47 26.41
C GLY A 153 -24.22 28.89 25.84
N SER A 154 -24.51 29.89 26.66
CA SER A 154 -24.44 31.31 26.26
C SER A 154 -23.00 31.80 26.08
N THR A 155 -22.07 31.35 26.91
CA THR A 155 -20.68 31.78 26.88
C THR A 155 -19.93 31.10 25.74
N LEU A 156 -20.12 29.79 25.57
CA LEU A 156 -19.55 29.00 24.49
C LEU A 156 -20.04 29.51 23.14
N SER A 157 -21.33 29.80 22.99
CA SER A 157 -21.83 30.37 21.73
C SER A 157 -21.24 31.74 21.41
N LYS A 158 -20.94 32.59 22.40
CA LYS A 158 -20.28 33.89 22.17
C LYS A 158 -18.84 33.72 21.70
N GLU A 159 -18.11 32.76 22.26
CA GLU A 159 -16.73 32.48 21.85
C GLU A 159 -16.66 31.77 20.50
N MET A 160 -17.53 30.79 20.25
CA MET A 160 -17.64 30.10 18.96
C MET A 160 -18.13 31.02 17.84
N ALA A 161 -18.97 32.01 18.13
CA ALA A 161 -19.39 33.03 17.15
C ALA A 161 -18.23 33.89 16.61
N LYS A 162 -17.08 33.93 17.30
CA LYS A 162 -15.86 34.59 16.78
C LYS A 162 -15.15 33.75 15.72
N LEU A 163 -15.45 32.44 15.66
CA LEU A 163 -14.76 31.46 14.82
C LEU A 163 -15.64 30.98 13.66
N THR A 164 -16.94 30.81 13.88
CA THR A 164 -17.90 30.37 12.86
C THR A 164 -19.23 31.10 12.99
N SER A 165 -19.85 31.42 11.86
CA SER A 165 -21.19 32.03 11.83
C SER A 165 -22.31 31.00 12.01
N LYS A 166 -22.01 29.71 11.83
CA LYS A 166 -22.98 28.62 11.79
C LYS A 166 -22.69 27.59 12.89
N PHE A 167 -23.02 27.96 14.12
CA PHE A 167 -22.85 27.14 15.32
C PHE A 167 -24.16 26.47 15.77
N ARG A 168 -24.11 25.19 16.15
CA ARG A 168 -25.19 24.50 16.87
C ARG A 168 -24.62 23.75 18.08
N LEU A 169 -25.45 23.67 19.13
CA LEU A 169 -25.13 23.00 20.37
C LEU A 169 -26.25 22.03 20.74
N GLY A 170 -25.88 20.83 21.20
CA GLY A 170 -26.78 19.79 21.70
C GLY A 170 -26.30 19.26 23.05
N PHE A 171 -27.15 18.50 23.75
CA PHE A 171 -26.85 17.96 25.07
C PHE A 171 -27.39 16.54 25.24
N GLY A 172 -26.56 15.68 25.83
CA GLY A 172 -26.93 14.36 26.31
C GLY A 172 -26.26 14.06 27.64
N SER A 173 -26.83 13.11 28.37
CA SER A 173 -26.31 12.69 29.66
C SER A 173 -26.22 11.17 29.77
N PHE A 174 -25.30 10.69 30.59
CA PHE A 174 -25.14 9.28 30.90
C PHE A 174 -24.77 9.06 32.37
N VAL A 175 -24.95 7.83 32.86
CA VAL A 175 -24.52 7.39 34.19
C VAL A 175 -24.00 5.97 34.09
N GLU A 176 -24.89 4.97 34.19
CA GLU A 176 -24.52 3.55 34.11
C GLU A 176 -25.73 2.67 33.73
N LYS A 177 -25.48 1.49 33.17
CA LYS A 177 -26.49 0.46 32.89
C LYS A 177 -27.28 0.17 34.18
N PRO A 178 -28.62 0.29 34.15
CA PRO A 178 -29.46 0.16 35.34
C PRO A 178 -29.73 -1.31 35.72
N VAL A 179 -28.66 -2.08 35.91
CA VAL A 179 -28.67 -3.51 36.26
C VAL A 179 -27.66 -3.84 37.36
N LEU A 180 -27.85 -4.95 38.07
CA LEU A 180 -26.82 -5.47 38.97
C LEU A 180 -25.59 -5.94 38.16
N PRO A 181 -24.36 -5.75 38.66
CA PRO A 181 -23.99 -5.23 39.98
C PRO A 181 -23.76 -3.71 40.03
N PHE A 182 -23.96 -2.98 38.93
CA PHE A 182 -23.65 -1.56 38.79
C PHE A 182 -24.54 -0.64 39.64
N ILE A 183 -25.79 -1.05 39.87
CA ILE A 183 -26.75 -0.32 40.70
C ILE A 183 -27.34 -1.16 41.82
N LYS A 184 -27.86 -0.50 42.86
CA LYS A 184 -28.60 -1.19 43.93
C LYS A 184 -30.06 -1.33 43.52
N ILE A 185 -30.56 -2.56 43.47
CA ILE A 185 -31.94 -2.85 43.04
C ILE A 185 -32.96 -2.93 44.19
N THR A 186 -32.61 -2.47 45.41
CA THR A 186 -33.60 -2.43 46.50
C THR A 186 -34.63 -1.34 46.21
N PRO A 187 -35.93 -1.52 46.53
CA PRO A 187 -36.98 -0.57 46.13
C PRO A 187 -36.70 0.88 46.53
N GLY A 188 -36.08 1.09 47.68
CA GLY A 188 -35.73 2.44 48.15
C GLY A 188 -34.54 3.08 47.42
N GLU A 189 -33.61 2.29 46.90
CA GLU A 189 -32.46 2.77 46.12
C GLU A 189 -32.83 2.92 44.63
N LEU A 190 -33.77 2.12 44.12
CA LEU A 190 -34.31 2.29 42.75
C LEU A 190 -35.08 3.61 42.59
N GLU A 191 -35.77 4.06 43.65
CA GLU A 191 -36.46 5.35 43.65
C GLU A 191 -35.48 6.52 43.84
N ASN A 192 -34.45 6.33 44.68
CA ASN A 192 -33.43 7.33 44.95
C ASN A 192 -32.08 6.65 45.28
N PRO A 193 -31.12 6.59 44.34
CA PRO A 193 -29.85 5.88 44.55
C PRO A 193 -28.88 6.63 45.49
N CYS A 194 -29.18 7.88 45.83
CA CYS A 194 -28.42 8.68 46.78
C CYS A 194 -28.97 8.60 48.21
N ARG A 195 -29.90 7.69 48.49
CA ARG A 195 -30.54 7.56 49.79
C ARG A 195 -29.55 7.33 50.94
N SER A 196 -28.42 6.66 50.68
CA SER A 196 -27.41 6.41 51.71
C SER A 196 -26.67 7.66 52.21
N VAL A 197 -26.75 8.77 51.47
CA VAL A 197 -26.11 10.05 51.81
C VAL A 197 -27.11 11.16 52.15
N ASP A 198 -28.38 10.80 52.42
CA ASP A 198 -29.49 11.73 52.71
C ASP A 198 -29.74 12.81 51.63
N GLU A 199 -29.33 12.54 50.39
CA GLU A 199 -29.58 13.39 49.22
C GLU A 199 -30.64 12.77 48.29
N SER A 200 -31.25 13.60 47.44
CA SER A 200 -32.26 13.15 46.46
C SER A 200 -31.69 13.21 45.05
N CYS A 201 -31.52 12.04 44.43
CA CYS A 201 -31.04 11.90 43.06
C CYS A 201 -32.10 11.23 42.17
N LEU A 202 -31.94 11.37 40.85
CA LEU A 202 -32.76 10.64 39.90
C LEU A 202 -32.40 9.13 39.90
N PRO A 203 -33.33 8.25 39.51
CA PRO A 203 -33.02 6.85 39.25
C PRO A 203 -31.94 6.71 38.17
N THR A 204 -31.06 5.72 38.35
CA THR A 204 -29.96 5.44 37.41
C THR A 204 -30.49 5.10 36.02
N PHE A 205 -29.81 5.62 35.00
CA PHE A 205 -30.08 5.39 33.60
C PHE A 205 -28.78 5.24 32.83
N GLY A 206 -28.83 4.55 31.69
CA GLY A 206 -27.66 4.38 30.81
C GLY A 206 -27.33 5.69 30.09
N TYR A 207 -28.01 5.95 28.98
CA TYR A 207 -27.84 7.17 28.18
C TYR A 207 -29.20 7.82 27.89
N LYS A 208 -29.26 9.15 28.01
CA LYS A 208 -30.40 9.99 27.66
C LYS A 208 -29.99 11.11 26.71
N HIS A 209 -30.61 11.14 25.54
CA HIS A 209 -30.54 12.27 24.64
C HIS A 209 -31.56 13.33 25.07
N VAL A 210 -31.10 14.54 25.39
CA VAL A 210 -31.97 15.58 25.99
C VAL A 210 -32.26 16.72 25.03
N LEU A 211 -31.25 17.22 24.33
CA LEU A 211 -31.36 18.35 23.41
C LEU A 211 -30.74 18.02 22.04
N PRO A 212 -31.56 17.95 20.98
CA PRO A 212 -31.09 17.93 19.60
C PRO A 212 -30.27 19.18 19.27
N LEU A 213 -29.31 19.03 18.36
CA LEU A 213 -28.45 20.11 17.90
C LEU A 213 -29.29 21.30 17.41
N THR A 214 -29.15 22.43 18.11
CA THR A 214 -29.92 23.64 17.83
C THR A 214 -29.04 24.88 17.88
N SER A 215 -29.43 25.94 17.17
CA SER A 215 -28.78 27.25 17.24
C SER A 215 -29.26 28.10 18.44
N SER A 216 -30.24 27.61 19.21
CA SER A 216 -30.81 28.35 20.34
C SER A 216 -30.06 28.05 21.65
N THR A 217 -29.25 29.01 22.07
CA THR A 217 -28.46 28.95 23.32
C THR A 217 -29.34 28.98 24.57
N GLU A 218 -30.45 29.72 24.52
CA GLU A 218 -31.41 29.79 25.63
C GLU A 218 -32.04 28.44 25.95
N LYS A 219 -32.35 27.63 24.92
CA LYS A 219 -32.86 26.27 25.11
C LYS A 219 -31.86 25.38 25.83
N PHE A 220 -30.57 25.50 25.51
CA PHE A 220 -29.52 24.76 26.19
C PHE A 220 -29.46 25.12 27.67
N ASN A 221 -29.32 26.42 28.01
CA ASN A 221 -29.24 26.86 29.41
C ASN A 221 -30.47 26.43 30.23
N ASN A 222 -31.66 26.54 29.64
CA ASN A 222 -32.91 26.11 30.30
C ASN A 222 -32.92 24.60 30.57
N ILE A 223 -32.38 23.78 29.67
CA ILE A 223 -32.34 22.33 29.83
C ILE A 223 -31.32 21.92 30.89
N ILE A 224 -30.13 22.51 30.89
CA ILE A 224 -29.09 22.25 31.90
C ILE A 224 -29.60 22.57 33.30
N THR A 225 -30.31 23.68 33.47
CA THR A 225 -30.88 24.09 34.77
C THR A 225 -31.89 23.08 35.33
N ASN A 226 -32.51 22.26 34.47
CA ASN A 226 -33.48 21.24 34.87
C ASN A 226 -32.86 19.84 35.02
N GLN A 227 -31.59 19.65 34.69
CA GLN A 227 -30.92 18.38 34.91
C GLN A 227 -30.65 18.17 36.40
N HIS A 228 -30.61 16.90 36.80
CA HIS A 228 -30.28 16.49 38.15
C HIS A 228 -29.35 15.28 38.04
N VAL A 229 -28.46 15.14 39.01
CA VAL A 229 -27.55 13.99 39.09
C VAL A 229 -28.28 12.71 39.53
N SER A 230 -27.62 11.60 39.26
CA SER A 230 -27.96 10.23 39.63
C SER A 230 -26.77 9.61 40.36
N ALA A 231 -26.85 8.34 40.73
CA ALA A 231 -25.71 7.60 41.25
C ALA A 231 -25.62 6.18 40.71
N ASN A 232 -24.41 5.62 40.76
CA ASN A 232 -24.00 4.24 40.51
C ASN A 232 -23.20 3.72 41.72
N ILE A 233 -22.87 2.43 41.74
CA ILE A 233 -22.12 1.80 42.85
C ILE A 233 -20.62 1.81 42.58
N ASP A 234 -20.25 1.36 41.40
CA ASP A 234 -18.86 1.21 40.99
C ASP A 234 -18.31 2.49 40.37
N LEU A 235 -16.99 2.52 40.19
CA LEU A 235 -16.30 3.71 39.71
C LEU A 235 -16.41 3.90 38.18
N PRO A 236 -16.27 2.87 37.34
CA PRO A 236 -16.42 3.08 35.90
C PRO A 236 -17.88 3.32 35.50
N GLU A 237 -18.07 4.02 34.40
CA GLU A 237 -19.38 4.47 33.92
C GLU A 237 -19.67 4.00 32.49
N CYS A 238 -20.92 4.15 32.04
CA CYS A 238 -21.36 3.72 30.71
C CYS A 238 -21.09 4.75 29.60
N GLY A 239 -20.07 5.59 29.76
CA GLY A 239 -19.77 6.68 28.83
C GLY A 239 -19.64 6.24 27.36
N PHE A 240 -19.11 5.04 27.12
CA PHE A 240 -18.95 4.49 25.78
C PHE A 240 -20.25 4.08 25.10
N ASP A 241 -21.27 3.61 25.85
CA ASP A 241 -22.62 3.40 25.30
C ASP A 241 -23.18 4.74 24.77
N ALA A 242 -22.95 5.80 25.54
CA ALA A 242 -23.44 7.13 25.23
C ALA A 242 -22.74 7.73 24.00
N ILE A 243 -21.42 7.55 23.87
CA ILE A 243 -20.66 7.93 22.67
C ILE A 243 -21.19 7.18 21.43
N MET A 244 -21.36 5.85 21.54
CA MET A 244 -21.87 5.04 20.43
C MET A 244 -23.24 5.54 19.97
N GLN A 245 -24.19 5.70 20.89
CA GLN A 245 -25.54 6.16 20.55
C GLN A 245 -25.55 7.59 20.01
N ALA A 246 -24.72 8.50 20.54
CA ALA A 246 -24.59 9.86 20.00
C ALA A 246 -23.98 9.88 18.58
N ALA A 247 -23.16 8.88 18.24
CA ALA A 247 -22.56 8.75 16.91
C ALA A 247 -23.56 8.19 15.88
N VAL A 248 -24.22 7.08 16.19
CA VAL A 248 -25.05 6.33 15.22
C VAL A 248 -26.47 6.89 15.10
N CYS A 249 -27.02 7.52 16.13
CA CYS A 249 -28.36 8.12 16.10
C CYS A 249 -28.39 9.50 15.43
N GLY A 250 -27.73 9.67 14.29
CA GLY A 250 -27.51 10.97 13.65
C GLY A 250 -28.79 11.77 13.36
N ASP A 251 -29.87 11.10 13.00
CA ASP A 251 -31.18 11.74 12.75
C ASP A 251 -31.82 12.32 14.01
N LYS A 252 -31.62 11.67 15.18
CA LYS A 252 -32.17 12.14 16.46
C LYS A 252 -31.31 13.25 17.06
N ILE A 253 -29.99 13.07 17.02
CA ILE A 253 -29.03 14.07 17.50
C ILE A 253 -29.08 15.33 16.61
N GLY A 254 -29.24 15.15 15.30
CA GLY A 254 -29.40 16.22 14.31
C GLY A 254 -28.09 16.71 13.70
N TRP A 255 -27.10 15.83 13.51
CA TRP A 255 -25.81 16.17 12.92
C TRP A 255 -25.99 16.71 11.49
N ARG A 256 -25.39 17.85 11.16
CA ARG A 256 -25.39 18.34 9.78
C ARG A 256 -24.43 17.54 8.90
N ASN A 257 -24.81 17.38 7.64
CA ASN A 257 -23.94 16.75 6.62
C ASN A 257 -22.79 17.64 6.19
N ASP A 258 -22.86 18.95 6.42
CA ASP A 258 -21.87 19.96 6.00
C ASP A 258 -21.27 20.71 7.20
N SER A 259 -20.89 19.99 8.27
CA SER A 259 -20.30 20.59 9.47
C SER A 259 -19.19 19.73 10.06
N MET A 260 -18.33 20.38 10.83
CA MET A 260 -17.40 19.73 11.74
C MET A 260 -18.18 19.28 12.97
N ARG A 261 -18.25 17.97 13.19
CA ARG A 261 -19.03 17.34 14.25
C ARG A 261 -18.10 17.07 15.43
N LEU A 262 -18.30 17.79 16.53
CA LEU A 262 -17.52 17.63 17.76
C LEU A 262 -18.38 16.98 18.83
N LEU A 263 -17.95 15.81 19.32
CA LEU A 263 -18.53 15.17 20.49
C LEU A 263 -17.64 15.46 21.70
N VAL A 264 -18.14 16.25 22.64
CA VAL A 264 -17.41 16.59 23.86
C VAL A 264 -17.86 15.65 24.96
N PHE A 265 -17.00 14.71 25.32
CA PHE A 265 -17.21 13.76 26.41
C PHE A 265 -16.66 14.32 27.71
N VAL A 266 -17.48 14.37 28.75
CA VAL A 266 -17.13 14.98 30.05
C VAL A 266 -17.43 13.97 31.16
N SER A 267 -16.39 13.56 31.90
CA SER A 267 -16.50 12.66 33.06
C SER A 267 -15.27 12.82 33.95
N ASP A 268 -15.41 12.54 35.25
CA ASP A 268 -14.32 12.47 36.21
C ASP A 268 -13.85 11.03 36.52
N ALA A 269 -14.46 10.04 35.86
CA ALA A 269 -14.24 8.61 36.07
C ALA A 269 -13.81 7.86 34.79
N ASP A 270 -13.50 6.57 34.95
CA ASP A 270 -13.16 5.68 33.84
C ASP A 270 -14.44 5.18 33.15
N SER A 271 -14.33 4.64 31.93
CA SER A 271 -15.48 4.10 31.18
C SER A 271 -15.42 2.58 31.06
N HIS A 272 -16.55 1.92 31.26
CA HIS A 272 -16.70 0.50 30.91
C HIS A 272 -16.63 0.27 29.40
N PHE A 273 -16.06 -0.86 28.99
CA PHE A 273 -15.92 -1.22 27.58
C PHE A 273 -16.05 -2.73 27.32
N GLY A 274 -16.59 -3.08 26.15
CA GLY A 274 -16.74 -4.46 25.71
C GLY A 274 -17.40 -5.38 26.75
N MET A 275 -16.66 -6.42 27.15
CA MET A 275 -17.18 -7.54 27.95
C MET A 275 -17.33 -7.26 29.44
N ASP A 276 -17.10 -6.04 29.92
CA ASP A 276 -17.30 -5.69 31.34
C ASP A 276 -18.73 -6.02 31.81
N SER A 277 -19.71 -5.81 30.94
CA SER A 277 -21.12 -6.11 31.21
C SER A 277 -21.39 -7.60 31.43
N LYS A 278 -20.45 -8.51 31.13
CA LYS A 278 -20.57 -9.94 31.43
C LYS A 278 -20.80 -10.19 32.92
N MET A 279 -20.29 -9.32 33.80
CA MET A 279 -20.52 -9.41 35.25
C MET A 279 -22.00 -9.21 35.63
N SER A 280 -22.77 -8.50 34.78
CA SER A 280 -24.21 -8.29 34.90
C SER A 280 -25.06 -9.33 34.16
N GLY A 281 -24.42 -10.33 33.53
CA GLY A 281 -25.10 -11.35 32.72
C GLY A 281 -25.47 -10.90 31.31
N ILE A 282 -25.01 -9.70 30.88
CA ILE A 282 -25.15 -9.21 29.52
C ILE A 282 -23.98 -9.72 28.68
N VAL A 283 -24.28 -10.53 27.68
CA VAL A 283 -23.29 -11.25 26.83
C VAL A 283 -23.61 -11.14 25.34
N VAL A 284 -24.49 -10.21 24.96
CA VAL A 284 -24.84 -9.94 23.57
C VAL A 284 -24.01 -8.73 23.13
N PRO A 285 -23.04 -8.90 22.21
CA PRO A 285 -22.19 -7.80 21.78
C PRO A 285 -22.98 -6.59 21.29
N ASN A 286 -22.42 -5.41 21.49
CA ASN A 286 -22.97 -4.18 20.91
C ASN A 286 -23.06 -4.33 19.38
N ASP A 287 -24.17 -3.93 18.79
CA ASP A 287 -24.42 -4.09 17.35
C ASP A 287 -24.03 -2.84 16.53
N GLY A 288 -23.67 -1.73 17.18
CA GLY A 288 -23.32 -0.49 16.50
C GLY A 288 -24.51 0.22 15.86
N GLU A 289 -25.73 -0.04 16.32
CA GLU A 289 -26.96 0.53 15.79
C GLU A 289 -27.64 1.52 16.75
N CYS A 290 -28.55 2.34 16.23
CA CYS A 290 -29.30 3.31 17.03
C CYS A 290 -30.48 2.67 17.78
N HIS A 291 -30.48 2.75 19.11
CA HIS A 291 -31.53 2.20 19.98
C HIS A 291 -32.05 3.24 20.99
N LEU A 292 -32.18 4.49 20.58
CA LEU A 292 -32.94 5.48 21.36
C LEU A 292 -34.44 5.22 21.20
N ASP A 293 -35.18 5.19 22.29
CA ASP A 293 -36.64 5.01 22.27
C ASP A 293 -37.39 6.32 21.97
N SER A 294 -38.72 6.33 22.14
CA SER A 294 -39.55 7.54 21.99
C SER A 294 -39.36 8.58 23.10
N ASN A 295 -38.76 8.19 24.23
CA ASN A 295 -38.43 9.07 25.35
C ASN A 295 -36.99 9.59 25.27
N ASN A 296 -36.29 9.30 24.16
CA ASN A 296 -34.88 9.61 23.94
C ASN A 296 -33.93 8.93 24.94
N GLU A 297 -34.30 7.77 25.46
CA GLU A 297 -33.47 6.96 26.34
C GLU A 297 -32.95 5.72 25.60
N TYR A 298 -31.74 5.27 25.93
CA TYR A 298 -31.15 4.08 25.34
C TYR A 298 -31.83 2.81 25.84
N SER A 299 -32.71 2.22 25.01
CA SER A 299 -33.56 1.10 25.41
C SER A 299 -32.81 -0.22 25.57
N MET A 300 -31.63 -0.34 24.95
CA MET A 300 -30.84 -1.57 24.95
C MET A 300 -29.75 -1.60 26.03
N ALA A 301 -29.72 -0.62 26.95
CA ALA A 301 -28.73 -0.51 28.02
C ALA A 301 -28.59 -1.81 28.84
N ALA A 302 -29.70 -2.47 29.15
CA ALA A 302 -29.76 -3.70 29.94
C ALA A 302 -29.63 -5.00 29.11
N HIS A 303 -29.39 -4.89 27.80
CA HIS A 303 -29.46 -6.03 26.86
C HIS A 303 -28.20 -6.22 26.01
N LEU A 304 -27.51 -5.13 25.64
CA LEU A 304 -26.28 -5.17 24.86
C LEU A 304 -25.06 -4.85 25.72
N GLU A 305 -23.94 -5.49 25.40
CA GLU A 305 -22.64 -5.19 25.97
C GLU A 305 -22.24 -3.73 25.68
N TYR A 306 -21.27 -3.21 26.44
CA TYR A 306 -20.65 -1.93 26.09
C TYR A 306 -19.95 -2.07 24.72
N PRO A 307 -19.85 -1.02 23.91
CA PRO A 307 -19.09 -1.09 22.69
C PRO A 307 -17.60 -1.27 23.00
N THR A 308 -16.91 -1.97 22.10
CA THR A 308 -15.45 -2.04 22.12
C THR A 308 -14.84 -0.76 21.55
N LEU A 309 -13.57 -0.47 21.87
CA LEU A 309 -12.85 0.67 21.27
C LEU A 309 -12.81 0.60 19.74
N GLY A 310 -12.67 -0.61 19.16
CA GLY A 310 -12.70 -0.80 17.71
C GLY A 310 -14.04 -0.45 17.08
N GLN A 311 -15.16 -0.81 17.72
CA GLN A 311 -16.50 -0.43 17.26
C GLN A 311 -16.75 1.08 17.38
N LEU A 312 -16.27 1.70 18.46
CA LEU A 312 -16.35 3.16 18.60
C LEU A 312 -15.55 3.86 17.51
N MET A 313 -14.31 3.42 17.25
CA MET A 313 -13.48 3.95 16.18
C MET A 313 -14.18 3.86 14.82
N ASP A 314 -14.71 2.68 14.47
CA ASP A 314 -15.45 2.44 13.22
C ASP A 314 -16.62 3.44 13.07
N LYS A 315 -17.49 3.53 14.09
CA LYS A 315 -18.68 4.39 14.03
C LYS A 315 -18.39 5.88 14.13
N LEU A 316 -17.33 6.30 14.82
CA LEU A 316 -16.91 7.71 14.84
C LEU A 316 -16.35 8.13 13.47
N VAL A 317 -15.55 7.29 12.82
CA VAL A 317 -14.98 7.55 11.49
C VAL A 317 -16.06 7.55 10.40
N ASP A 318 -16.96 6.55 10.42
CA ASP A 318 -18.10 6.44 9.51
C ASP A 318 -18.99 7.69 9.58
N ASN A 319 -19.29 8.14 10.80
CA ASN A 319 -20.14 9.31 11.04
C ASN A 319 -19.37 10.63 11.04
N ASN A 320 -18.06 10.62 10.77
CA ASN A 320 -17.19 11.79 10.73
C ASN A 320 -17.30 12.68 11.99
N ILE A 321 -17.24 12.05 13.17
CA ILE A 321 -17.35 12.70 14.47
C ILE A 321 -15.99 12.71 15.14
N LEU A 322 -15.55 13.90 15.55
CA LEU A 322 -14.31 14.11 16.28
C LEU A 322 -14.60 14.13 17.77
N LEU A 323 -13.94 13.23 18.50
CA LEU A 323 -14.15 13.03 19.93
C LEU A 323 -13.17 13.87 20.75
N ILE A 324 -13.70 14.61 21.72
CA ILE A 324 -12.91 15.37 22.69
C ILE A 324 -13.18 14.78 24.07
N PHE A 325 -12.19 14.13 24.66
CA PHE A 325 -12.24 13.66 26.04
C PHE A 325 -11.84 14.80 26.98
N ALA A 326 -12.81 15.43 27.64
CA ALA A 326 -12.58 16.38 28.70
C ALA A 326 -12.72 15.66 30.05
N VAL A 327 -11.60 15.20 30.59
CA VAL A 327 -11.57 14.35 31.79
C VAL A 327 -10.64 14.92 32.85
N THR A 328 -10.88 14.59 34.11
CA THR A 328 -10.04 15.07 35.22
C THR A 328 -8.61 14.53 35.12
N GLU A 329 -7.64 15.21 35.77
CA GLU A 329 -6.21 14.86 35.72
C GLU A 329 -5.93 13.39 36.07
N ASN A 330 -6.72 12.81 36.98
CA ASN A 330 -6.55 11.42 37.41
C ASN A 330 -6.86 10.40 36.30
N GLN A 331 -7.74 10.75 35.36
CA GLN A 331 -8.14 9.88 34.26
C GLN A 331 -7.38 10.15 32.96
N LYS A 332 -6.66 11.28 32.89
CA LYS A 332 -5.94 11.73 31.69
C LYS A 332 -5.17 10.63 30.99
N HIS A 333 -4.37 9.86 31.74
CA HIS A 333 -3.53 8.80 31.15
C HIS A 333 -4.35 7.69 30.49
N ASN A 334 -5.48 7.29 31.08
CA ASN A 334 -6.34 6.25 30.52
C ASN A 334 -6.96 6.72 29.20
N TYR A 335 -7.49 7.94 29.17
CA TYR A 335 -8.12 8.49 27.97
C TYR A 335 -7.10 8.92 26.89
N GLU A 336 -5.85 9.25 27.24
CA GLU A 336 -4.76 9.40 26.26
C GLU A 336 -4.47 8.07 25.55
N ASN A 337 -4.48 6.95 26.30
CA ASN A 337 -4.34 5.62 25.69
C ASN A 337 -5.52 5.30 24.78
N TYR A 338 -6.76 5.61 25.18
CA TYR A 338 -7.94 5.41 24.32
C TYR A 338 -7.90 6.29 23.07
N ALA A 339 -7.58 7.57 23.21
CA ALA A 339 -7.47 8.51 22.10
C ALA A 339 -6.39 8.10 21.09
N SER A 340 -5.32 7.43 21.53
CA SER A 340 -4.28 6.93 20.62
C SER A 340 -4.78 5.92 19.58
N PHE A 341 -5.91 5.25 19.85
CA PHE A 341 -6.54 4.31 18.92
C PHE A 341 -7.63 4.96 18.07
N ILE A 342 -8.12 6.15 18.42
CA ILE A 342 -9.24 6.81 17.73
C ILE A 342 -8.68 7.99 16.92
N PRO A 343 -8.62 7.90 15.58
CA PRO A 343 -8.12 8.98 14.75
C PRO A 343 -8.89 10.29 14.97
N GLY A 344 -8.16 11.39 15.20
CA GLY A 344 -8.74 12.71 15.45
C GLY A 344 -9.33 12.91 16.85
N ALA A 345 -9.21 11.95 17.77
CA ALA A 345 -9.59 12.15 19.16
C ALA A 345 -8.56 13.00 19.92
N THR A 346 -9.02 13.89 20.78
CA THR A 346 -8.16 14.74 21.63
C THR A 346 -8.52 14.58 23.10
N VAL A 347 -7.57 14.86 23.98
CA VAL A 347 -7.76 14.78 25.44
C VAL A 347 -7.42 16.13 26.06
N GLY A 348 -8.34 16.66 26.86
CA GLY A 348 -8.18 17.88 27.63
C GLY A 348 -8.38 17.62 29.12
N VAL A 349 -7.51 18.22 29.94
CA VAL A 349 -7.61 18.10 31.41
C VAL A 349 -8.70 19.03 31.92
N LEU A 350 -9.76 18.45 32.46
CA LEU A 350 -10.86 19.13 33.11
C LEU A 350 -10.50 19.44 34.57
N GLU A 351 -10.73 20.68 34.99
CA GLU A 351 -10.72 21.04 36.40
C GLU A 351 -11.87 20.35 37.13
N SER A 352 -11.74 20.08 38.43
CA SER A 352 -12.74 19.32 39.19
C SER A 352 -14.12 19.98 39.29
N ASP A 353 -14.23 21.26 38.95
CA ASP A 353 -15.48 22.03 38.91
C ASP A 353 -15.90 22.37 37.46
N SER A 354 -15.27 21.74 36.47
CA SER A 354 -15.41 22.00 35.04
C SER A 354 -15.11 23.44 34.57
N ARG A 355 -14.57 24.34 35.40
CA ARG A 355 -14.48 25.79 35.08
C ARG A 355 -13.73 26.13 33.78
N ASN A 356 -12.83 25.25 33.35
CA ASN A 356 -12.00 25.44 32.16
C ASN A 356 -12.57 24.76 30.90
N ILE A 357 -13.75 24.12 30.96
CA ILE A 357 -14.33 23.37 29.83
C ILE A 357 -14.45 24.20 28.55
N LEU A 358 -14.79 25.48 28.69
CA LEU A 358 -14.91 26.37 27.54
C LEU A 358 -13.56 26.57 26.84
N GLU A 359 -12.49 26.76 27.61
CA GLU A 359 -11.14 26.93 27.07
C GLU A 359 -10.66 25.64 26.42
N LEU A 360 -10.97 24.47 26.99
CA LEU A 360 -10.66 23.17 26.42
C LEU A 360 -11.32 22.98 25.05
N ILE A 361 -12.63 23.24 24.93
CA ILE A 361 -13.36 23.09 23.67
C ILE A 361 -12.80 24.03 22.60
N VAL A 362 -12.55 25.29 22.95
CA VAL A 362 -12.01 26.29 21.99
C VAL A 362 -10.58 25.93 21.57
N THR A 363 -9.77 25.42 22.49
CA THR A 363 -8.39 25.01 22.20
C THR A 363 -8.39 23.78 21.31
N ALA A 364 -9.14 22.74 21.66
CA ALA A 364 -9.28 21.53 20.84
C ALA A 364 -9.80 21.86 19.44
N TYR A 365 -10.78 22.75 19.31
CA TYR A 365 -11.26 23.21 18.00
C TYR A 365 -10.15 23.88 17.18
N LYS A 366 -9.35 24.76 17.79
CA LYS A 366 -8.23 25.43 17.11
C LYS A 366 -7.13 24.45 16.72
N GLU A 367 -6.85 23.47 17.57
CA GLU A 367 -5.87 22.41 17.28
C GLU A 367 -6.33 21.56 16.11
N LEU A 368 -7.56 21.05 16.14
CA LEU A 368 -8.15 20.28 15.03
C LEU A 368 -8.17 21.07 13.72
N ARG A 369 -8.40 22.38 13.77
CA ARG A 369 -8.31 23.27 12.59
C ARG A 369 -6.87 23.52 12.16
N SER A 370 -5.91 23.40 13.05
CA SER A 370 -4.49 23.58 12.74
C SER A 370 -3.85 22.34 12.11
N GLU A 371 -4.60 21.25 11.96
CA GLU A 371 -4.11 19.99 11.45
C GLU A 371 -4.95 19.52 10.27
N ILE A 372 -4.28 18.94 9.27
CA ILE A 372 -4.92 18.25 8.16
C ILE A 372 -4.26 16.89 8.05
N GLU A 373 -5.04 15.85 8.30
CA GLU A 373 -4.64 14.46 8.15
C GLU A 373 -5.57 13.76 7.16
N LEU A 374 -5.01 12.92 6.28
CA LEU A 374 -5.80 12.09 5.37
C LEU A 374 -6.08 10.70 5.96
N GLU A 375 -7.29 10.22 5.69
CA GLU A 375 -7.71 8.85 5.94
C GLU A 375 -8.14 8.17 4.65
N VAL A 376 -7.95 6.85 4.61
CA VAL A 376 -8.34 5.99 3.49
C VAL A 376 -9.47 5.09 3.98
N LEU A 377 -10.56 5.05 3.23
CA LEU A 377 -11.74 4.24 3.55
C LEU A 377 -12.05 3.31 2.38
N GLY A 378 -12.53 2.11 2.67
CA GLY A 378 -12.86 1.08 1.69
C GLY A 378 -11.92 -0.11 1.76
N ASP A 379 -12.08 -1.02 0.81
CA ASP A 379 -11.25 -2.22 0.70
C ASP A 379 -9.93 -1.90 0.02
N THR A 380 -8.83 -1.97 0.77
CA THR A 380 -7.48 -1.66 0.30
C THR A 380 -6.45 -2.68 0.77
N GLU A 381 -6.87 -3.90 1.13
CA GLU A 381 -5.97 -4.92 1.67
C GLU A 381 -4.86 -5.30 0.67
N ASP A 382 -5.18 -5.30 -0.63
CA ASP A 382 -4.27 -5.65 -1.72
C ASP A 382 -3.48 -4.46 -2.29
N LEU A 383 -3.64 -3.27 -1.70
CA LEU A 383 -3.06 -2.01 -2.18
C LEU A 383 -1.95 -1.50 -1.27
N GLN A 384 -0.81 -1.14 -1.87
CA GLN A 384 0.22 -0.39 -1.16
C GLN A 384 0.04 1.09 -1.44
N ILE A 385 -0.35 1.85 -0.42
CA ILE A 385 -0.58 3.29 -0.53
C ILE A 385 0.46 4.02 0.31
N SER A 386 1.23 4.91 -0.32
CA SER A 386 2.19 5.76 0.35
C SER A 386 1.88 7.24 0.17
N PHE A 387 2.21 8.03 1.18
CA PHE A 387 1.87 9.44 1.25
C PHE A 387 3.12 10.29 1.39
N THR A 388 3.12 11.43 0.72
CA THR A 388 4.09 12.50 0.95
C THR A 388 3.34 13.81 1.14
N ALA A 389 3.39 14.35 2.35
CA ALA A 389 2.73 15.60 2.70
C ALA A 389 3.56 16.81 2.27
N ILE A 390 2.89 17.82 1.69
CA ILE A 390 3.45 19.11 1.28
C ILE A 390 2.68 20.19 2.02
N CYS A 391 3.25 20.68 3.12
CA CYS A 391 2.57 21.59 4.04
C CYS A 391 2.65 23.06 3.55
N GLN A 392 1.90 23.96 4.21
CA GLN A 392 1.75 25.37 3.79
C GLN A 392 3.08 26.15 3.72
N ASP A 393 4.07 25.77 4.53
CA ASP A 393 5.40 26.36 4.57
C ASP A 393 6.33 25.86 3.45
N GLY A 394 5.83 24.97 2.59
CA GLY A 394 6.59 24.33 1.52
C GLY A 394 7.45 23.17 2.01
N THR A 395 7.32 22.75 3.27
CA THR A 395 8.00 21.55 3.76
C THR A 395 7.40 20.31 3.12
N VAL A 396 8.30 19.41 2.68
CA VAL A 396 7.94 18.12 2.11
C VAL A 396 8.30 17.05 3.13
N LEU A 397 7.31 16.27 3.55
CA LEU A 397 7.42 15.24 4.56
C LEU A 397 7.12 13.87 3.92
N PRO A 398 8.16 13.13 3.48
CA PRO A 398 7.99 11.78 2.94
C PRO A 398 7.44 10.81 3.98
N GLY A 399 6.53 9.92 3.59
CA GLY A 399 5.92 8.93 4.47
C GLY A 399 4.90 9.50 5.46
N GLN A 400 4.58 10.79 5.38
CA GLN A 400 3.61 11.46 6.23
C GLN A 400 2.33 11.76 5.46
N LYS A 401 1.19 11.56 6.12
CA LYS A 401 -0.16 11.89 5.63
C LYS A 401 -0.82 13.01 6.44
N ARG A 402 -0.03 13.72 7.26
CA ARG A 402 -0.47 14.78 8.16
C ARG A 402 0.40 16.03 8.02
N CYS A 403 -0.24 17.19 8.05
CA CYS A 403 0.38 18.49 8.23
C CYS A 403 -0.16 19.16 9.50
N SER A 404 0.74 19.65 10.35
CA SER A 404 0.40 20.42 11.57
C SER A 404 0.75 21.90 11.40
N ASN A 405 0.27 22.76 12.31
CA ASN A 405 0.46 24.22 12.30
C ASN A 405 -0.09 24.92 11.05
N VAL A 406 -1.14 24.36 10.47
CA VAL A 406 -1.89 24.92 9.34
C VAL A 406 -2.65 26.15 9.84
N LYS A 407 -2.43 27.32 9.22
CA LYS A 407 -3.20 28.52 9.57
C LYS A 407 -4.50 28.53 8.79
N ALA A 408 -5.63 28.66 9.49
CA ALA A 408 -6.90 29.05 8.88
C ALA A 408 -6.80 30.48 8.33
N GLY A 409 -7.54 30.81 7.27
CA GLY A 409 -7.55 32.14 6.63
C GLY A 409 -7.66 33.30 7.60
N ASP A 410 -6.56 34.04 7.78
CA ASP A 410 -6.59 35.33 8.46
C ASP A 410 -7.04 36.39 7.44
N THR A 411 -8.05 37.17 7.81
CA THR A 411 -8.71 38.18 6.98
C THR A 411 -7.80 39.37 6.59
N VAL A 412 -6.53 39.34 7.00
CA VAL A 412 -5.58 40.43 6.86
C VAL A 412 -4.25 39.90 6.37
N CYS A 413 -4.16 39.54 5.09
CA CYS A 413 -2.99 39.89 4.27
C CYS A 413 -3.28 39.69 2.78
N SER A 414 -3.26 40.84 2.09
CA SER A 414 -3.18 41.01 0.66
C SER A 414 -2.03 40.22 0.01
N HIS A 415 -2.31 39.67 -1.18
CA HIS A 415 -1.38 39.14 -2.20
C HIS A 415 -0.82 37.72 -2.00
N PHE A 416 -1.50 36.73 -2.61
CA PHE A 416 -0.91 35.53 -3.24
C PHE A 416 -0.29 34.41 -2.36
N ALA A 417 -0.57 34.32 -1.06
CA ALA A 417 -0.29 33.10 -0.29
C ALA A 417 -1.52 32.18 -0.27
N ARG A 418 -1.60 31.24 -1.21
CA ARG A 418 -2.62 30.17 -1.21
C ARG A 418 -2.38 29.27 0.01
N GLN A 419 -3.31 29.28 0.97
CA GLN A 419 -3.35 28.37 2.11
C GLN A 419 -3.78 26.96 1.67
N LEU A 420 -2.93 26.33 0.85
CA LEU A 420 -3.16 25.04 0.24
C LEU A 420 -2.22 24.03 0.88
N VAL A 421 -2.75 22.90 1.34
CA VAL A 421 -1.94 21.72 1.67
C VAL A 421 -2.11 20.73 0.54
N SER A 422 -1.02 20.09 0.12
CA SER A 422 -1.08 19.08 -0.94
C SER A 422 -0.42 17.80 -0.47
N PHE A 423 -0.93 16.67 -0.93
CA PHE A 423 -0.42 15.35 -0.64
C PHE A 423 -0.16 14.65 -1.97
N ASN A 424 1.05 14.15 -2.15
CA ASN A 424 1.33 13.22 -3.23
C ASN A 424 1.00 11.82 -2.70
N VAL A 425 0.01 11.18 -3.32
CA VAL A 425 -0.43 9.83 -2.98
C VAL A 425 0.07 8.91 -4.07
N THR A 426 0.86 7.92 -3.69
CA THR A 426 1.33 6.86 -4.59
C THR A 426 0.57 5.59 -4.27
N VAL A 427 -0.04 4.98 -5.29
CA VAL A 427 -0.76 3.72 -5.18
C VAL A 427 -0.06 2.69 -6.05
N GLU A 428 0.31 1.57 -5.45
CA GLU A 428 0.91 0.42 -6.09
C GLU A 428 0.00 -0.81 -5.92
N LEU A 429 -0.14 -1.58 -7.00
CA LEU A 429 -0.91 -2.81 -7.01
C LEU A 429 0.04 -4.02 -6.89
N SER A 430 -0.10 -4.79 -5.81
CA SER A 430 0.75 -5.97 -5.57
C SER A 430 0.29 -7.17 -6.38
N GLU A 431 -1.03 -7.43 -6.41
CA GLU A 431 -1.65 -8.58 -7.07
C GLU A 431 -2.88 -8.16 -7.88
N CYS A 432 -3.33 -9.01 -8.78
CA CYS A 432 -4.51 -8.74 -9.60
C CYS A 432 -5.79 -8.82 -8.76
N LEU A 433 -6.60 -7.76 -8.81
CA LEU A 433 -7.90 -7.71 -8.14
C LEU A 433 -8.91 -8.63 -8.85
N ASP A 434 -9.79 -9.28 -8.07
CA ASP A 434 -10.91 -10.10 -8.56
C ASP A 434 -11.98 -9.28 -9.31
N GLY A 435 -11.99 -7.96 -9.14
CA GLY A 435 -12.89 -7.04 -9.82
C GLY A 435 -12.58 -5.58 -9.54
N PRO A 436 -13.36 -4.65 -10.11
CA PRO A 436 -13.20 -3.23 -9.86
C PRO A 436 -13.41 -2.91 -8.39
N GLN A 437 -12.42 -2.24 -7.78
CA GLN A 437 -12.48 -1.80 -6.40
C GLN A 437 -12.74 -0.29 -6.34
N ARG A 438 -13.30 0.14 -5.21
CA ARG A 438 -13.53 1.56 -4.94
C ARG A 438 -13.12 1.88 -3.52
N PHE A 439 -12.29 2.90 -3.39
CA PHE A 439 -11.88 3.44 -2.10
C PHE A 439 -11.98 4.97 -2.11
N LEU A 440 -11.96 5.54 -0.91
CA LEU A 440 -12.11 6.96 -0.68
C LEU A 440 -10.88 7.47 0.06
N ILE A 441 -10.38 8.64 -0.34
CA ILE A 441 -9.40 9.40 0.45
C ILE A 441 -10.10 10.67 0.92
N LYS A 442 -10.20 10.88 2.23
CA LYS A 442 -10.82 12.09 2.78
C LYS A 442 -9.96 12.71 3.88
N PRO A 443 -10.03 14.03 4.12
CA PRO A 443 -9.39 14.63 5.28
C PRO A 443 -10.24 14.39 6.54
N VAL A 444 -9.58 14.05 7.66
CA VAL A 444 -10.25 13.78 8.95
C VAL A 444 -11.09 14.99 9.37
N GLY A 445 -12.38 14.78 9.65
CA GLY A 445 -13.32 15.85 10.05
C GLY A 445 -13.94 16.64 8.89
N PHE A 446 -13.55 16.37 7.65
CA PHE A 446 -14.14 16.95 6.44
C PHE A 446 -15.06 15.97 5.74
N GLN A 447 -16.04 16.49 5.01
CA GLN A 447 -17.12 15.68 4.44
C GLN A 447 -16.82 15.28 2.99
N ASP A 448 -16.19 16.17 2.22
CA ASP A 448 -15.87 15.90 0.82
C ASP A 448 -14.74 14.86 0.70
N PRO A 449 -14.98 13.71 0.06
CA PRO A 449 -13.95 12.73 -0.24
C PRO A 449 -13.43 12.90 -1.68
N LEU A 450 -12.23 12.40 -1.92
CA LEU A 450 -11.77 11.97 -3.23
C LEU A 450 -12.21 10.52 -3.45
N GLU A 451 -13.13 10.32 -4.39
CA GLU A 451 -13.57 8.98 -4.83
C GLU A 451 -12.59 8.40 -5.86
N ILE A 452 -12.09 7.19 -5.64
CA ILE A 452 -11.18 6.52 -6.56
C ILE A 452 -11.78 5.19 -7.02
N ASP A 453 -12.04 5.11 -8.33
CA ASP A 453 -12.44 3.87 -9.00
C ASP A 453 -11.17 3.18 -9.55
N LEU A 454 -10.85 1.98 -9.07
CA LEU A 454 -9.64 1.24 -9.42
C LEU A 454 -9.96 -0.02 -10.23
N GLU A 455 -9.27 -0.19 -11.35
CA GLU A 455 -9.35 -1.36 -12.23
C GLU A 455 -7.95 -1.96 -12.44
N SER A 456 -7.83 -3.29 -12.27
CA SER A 456 -6.59 -4.03 -12.53
C SER A 456 -6.47 -4.40 -14.02
N LEU A 457 -5.33 -4.09 -14.62
CA LEU A 457 -5.01 -4.39 -16.02
C LEU A 457 -4.26 -5.72 -16.14
N CYS A 458 -4.93 -6.81 -15.79
CA CYS A 458 -4.33 -8.14 -15.73
C CYS A 458 -4.70 -9.05 -16.90
N SER A 459 -5.78 -8.73 -17.62
CA SER A 459 -6.25 -9.52 -18.76
C SER A 459 -5.95 -8.82 -20.07
N CYS A 460 -5.55 -9.60 -21.07
CA CYS A 460 -5.30 -9.07 -22.41
C CYS A 460 -6.58 -8.80 -23.19
N VAL A 461 -6.62 -7.69 -23.94
CA VAL A 461 -7.79 -7.33 -24.75
C VAL A 461 -8.07 -8.38 -25.83
N CYS A 462 -7.02 -8.95 -26.42
CA CYS A 462 -7.12 -10.01 -27.42
C CYS A 462 -7.82 -11.30 -26.95
N GLN A 463 -7.94 -11.56 -25.64
CA GLN A 463 -8.69 -12.71 -25.12
C GLN A 463 -10.20 -12.49 -25.14
N GLN A 464 -10.67 -11.24 -25.25
CA GLN A 464 -12.11 -10.96 -25.29
C GLN A 464 -12.76 -11.37 -26.61
N THR A 465 -11.94 -11.60 -27.65
CA THR A 465 -12.37 -12.06 -28.97
C THR A 465 -11.61 -13.34 -29.37
N PRO A 466 -11.82 -14.47 -28.66
CA PRO A 466 -11.22 -15.72 -29.06
C PRO A 466 -11.84 -16.17 -30.39
N GLU A 467 -11.06 -16.76 -31.28
CA GLU A 467 -11.59 -17.41 -32.50
C GLU A 467 -11.79 -18.90 -32.21
N PRO A 468 -13.00 -19.35 -31.83
CA PRO A 468 -13.26 -20.76 -31.58
C PRO A 468 -13.20 -21.54 -32.89
N ASN A 469 -12.65 -22.76 -32.84
CA ASN A 469 -12.46 -23.62 -34.00
C ASN A 469 -11.66 -22.93 -35.13
N SER A 470 -10.61 -22.18 -34.77
CA SER A 470 -9.81 -21.46 -35.76
C SER A 470 -9.19 -22.41 -36.78
N SER A 471 -9.20 -21.97 -38.05
CA SER A 471 -8.52 -22.70 -39.12
C SER A 471 -7.01 -22.81 -38.91
N HIS A 472 -6.42 -21.86 -38.15
CA HIS A 472 -5.00 -21.83 -37.80
C HIS A 472 -4.62 -22.95 -36.80
N CYS A 473 -5.54 -23.32 -35.91
CA CYS A 473 -5.35 -24.38 -34.90
C CYS A 473 -5.81 -25.75 -35.43
N SER A 474 -5.15 -26.20 -36.50
CA SER A 474 -5.39 -27.50 -37.15
C SER A 474 -6.83 -27.74 -37.61
N LEU A 475 -7.42 -26.75 -38.30
CA LEU A 475 -8.76 -26.81 -38.88
C LEU A 475 -9.87 -27.02 -37.83
N GLY A 476 -9.77 -26.32 -36.70
CA GLY A 476 -10.80 -26.29 -35.66
C GLY A 476 -10.64 -27.33 -34.56
N ARG A 477 -9.40 -27.62 -34.16
CA ARG A 477 -9.06 -28.49 -33.01
C ARG A 477 -8.62 -27.70 -31.77
N GLY A 478 -9.02 -26.43 -31.72
CA GLY A 478 -8.69 -25.48 -30.67
C GLY A 478 -9.21 -24.07 -30.98
N SER A 479 -9.13 -23.19 -29.98
CA SER A 479 -9.37 -21.76 -30.12
C SER A 479 -8.05 -21.02 -30.36
N LEU A 480 -8.08 -19.97 -31.19
CA LEU A 480 -6.97 -19.04 -31.32
C LEU A 480 -7.19 -17.86 -30.36
N GLU A 481 -6.25 -17.67 -29.44
CA GLU A 481 -6.30 -16.66 -28.38
C GLU A 481 -4.98 -15.90 -28.34
N CYS A 482 -5.02 -14.58 -28.57
CA CYS A 482 -3.84 -13.71 -28.52
C CYS A 482 -2.65 -14.23 -29.35
N GLY A 483 -2.92 -14.82 -30.52
CA GLY A 483 -1.91 -15.35 -31.44
C GLY A 483 -1.38 -16.76 -31.10
N SER A 484 -1.89 -17.41 -30.05
CA SER A 484 -1.55 -18.78 -29.65
C SER A 484 -2.78 -19.70 -29.71
N CYS A 485 -2.57 -20.98 -30.01
CA CYS A 485 -3.66 -21.97 -30.05
C CYS A 485 -3.87 -22.62 -28.67
N LEU A 486 -5.08 -22.51 -28.14
CA LEU A 486 -5.54 -23.29 -26.99
C LEU A 486 -6.24 -24.55 -27.50
N CYS A 487 -5.60 -25.69 -27.32
CA CYS A 487 -6.05 -26.96 -27.91
C CYS A 487 -7.18 -27.63 -27.15
N ASP A 488 -8.09 -28.26 -27.91
CA ASP A 488 -9.15 -29.09 -27.34
C ASP A 488 -8.57 -30.30 -26.59
N PRO A 489 -9.28 -30.86 -25.60
CA PRO A 489 -8.82 -32.03 -24.84
C PRO A 489 -8.37 -33.19 -25.75
N GLY A 490 -7.14 -33.66 -25.57
CA GLY A 490 -6.53 -34.75 -26.35
C GLY A 490 -5.69 -34.30 -27.55
N TYR A 491 -5.66 -32.99 -27.84
CA TYR A 491 -4.78 -32.39 -28.84
C TYR A 491 -3.69 -31.53 -28.18
N MET A 492 -2.51 -31.49 -28.78
CA MET A 492 -1.35 -30.75 -28.27
C MET A 492 -0.47 -30.24 -29.42
N GLY A 493 0.46 -29.35 -29.12
CA GLY A 493 1.33 -28.69 -30.10
C GLY A 493 0.94 -27.23 -30.34
N SER A 494 1.86 -26.47 -30.95
CA SER A 494 1.69 -25.02 -31.18
C SER A 494 0.47 -24.64 -32.04
N LYS A 495 -0.05 -25.60 -32.82
CA LYS A 495 -1.23 -25.47 -33.68
C LYS A 495 -2.23 -26.61 -33.45
N CYS A 496 -2.16 -27.32 -32.33
CA CYS A 496 -3.02 -28.48 -32.02
C CYS A 496 -2.93 -29.63 -33.05
N GLU A 497 -1.73 -29.79 -33.62
CA GLU A 497 -1.44 -30.70 -34.72
C GLU A 497 -1.25 -32.15 -34.28
N CYS A 498 -1.05 -32.38 -32.97
CA CYS A 498 -0.68 -33.67 -32.39
C CYS A 498 -1.82 -34.22 -31.51
N THR A 499 -1.89 -35.55 -31.41
CA THR A 499 -2.82 -36.29 -30.53
C THR A 499 -2.06 -37.16 -29.55
N GLU A 500 -2.67 -37.59 -28.44
CA GLU A 500 -2.01 -38.50 -27.48
C GLU A 500 -1.49 -39.81 -28.13
N GLU A 501 -2.14 -40.30 -29.20
CA GLU A 501 -1.69 -41.49 -29.93
C GLU A 501 -0.46 -41.22 -30.82
N SER A 502 -0.28 -39.99 -31.31
CA SER A 502 0.89 -39.59 -32.12
C SER A 502 2.20 -39.57 -31.32
N VAL A 503 2.12 -39.61 -29.98
CA VAL A 503 3.26 -39.70 -29.06
C VAL A 503 3.93 -41.08 -29.11
N GLN A 504 3.21 -42.12 -29.54
CA GLN A 504 3.75 -43.48 -29.64
C GLN A 504 4.59 -43.72 -30.91
N SER A 505 4.55 -42.81 -31.88
CA SER A 505 5.28 -42.96 -33.15
C SER A 505 6.12 -41.73 -33.50
N SER A 506 7.31 -41.57 -32.86
CA SER A 506 8.63 -41.26 -33.48
C SER A 506 9.58 -40.30 -32.72
N ASN A 507 10.87 -40.66 -32.76
CA ASN A 507 12.07 -39.80 -32.90
C ASN A 507 12.49 -38.75 -31.85
N CYS A 508 12.08 -38.81 -30.58
CA CYS A 508 12.72 -37.98 -29.52
C CYS A 508 13.94 -38.62 -28.83
N LYS A 509 14.49 -39.71 -29.40
CA LYS A 509 15.71 -40.37 -28.90
C LYS A 509 16.79 -40.33 -29.95
N ALA A 510 17.97 -39.85 -29.59
CA ALA A 510 19.14 -39.95 -30.45
C ALA A 510 19.48 -41.43 -30.70
N SER A 511 20.08 -41.75 -31.86
CA SER A 511 20.45 -43.13 -32.21
C SER A 511 21.37 -43.74 -31.16
N GLY A 512 20.85 -44.69 -30.36
CA GLY A 512 21.58 -45.37 -29.28
C GLY A 512 21.39 -44.79 -27.87
N ALA A 513 20.60 -43.72 -27.69
CA ALA A 513 20.27 -43.16 -26.37
C ALA A 513 19.11 -43.91 -25.69
N SER A 514 19.20 -44.13 -24.38
CA SER A 514 18.16 -44.79 -23.58
C SER A 514 16.99 -43.86 -23.25
N GLU A 515 17.27 -42.58 -23.03
CA GLU A 515 16.33 -41.56 -22.55
C GLU A 515 15.88 -40.63 -23.68
N SER A 516 14.62 -40.21 -23.62
CA SER A 516 14.07 -39.20 -24.54
C SER A 516 14.64 -37.83 -24.20
N CYS A 517 15.00 -37.04 -25.20
CA CYS A 517 15.53 -35.68 -25.03
C CYS A 517 16.72 -35.60 -24.06
N SER A 518 17.54 -36.66 -24.05
CA SER A 518 18.73 -36.80 -23.20
C SER A 518 18.47 -36.57 -21.70
N GLY A 519 17.22 -36.72 -21.25
CA GLY A 519 16.81 -36.46 -19.86
C GLY A 519 16.80 -34.97 -19.46
N GLN A 520 17.10 -34.07 -20.39
CA GLN A 520 17.21 -32.62 -20.17
C GLN A 520 16.09 -31.84 -20.86
N GLY A 521 15.03 -32.52 -21.27
CA GLY A 521 13.89 -31.92 -21.94
C GLY A 521 12.70 -32.86 -22.01
N GLU A 522 11.59 -32.33 -22.49
CA GLU A 522 10.37 -33.07 -22.72
C GLU A 522 10.13 -33.23 -24.23
N CYS A 523 9.65 -34.41 -24.62
CA CYS A 523 9.32 -34.72 -26.00
C CYS A 523 7.92 -34.22 -26.31
N TYR A 524 7.83 -33.19 -27.14
CA TYR A 524 6.57 -32.67 -27.65
C TYR A 524 6.49 -32.94 -29.15
N CYS A 525 5.52 -33.78 -29.54
CA CYS A 525 5.21 -34.07 -30.95
C CYS A 525 6.42 -34.54 -31.80
N GLY A 526 7.27 -35.40 -31.23
CA GLY A 526 8.42 -35.96 -31.94
C GLY A 526 9.65 -35.04 -32.04
N GLN A 527 9.65 -33.92 -31.32
CA GLN A 527 10.82 -33.05 -31.12
C GLN A 527 11.04 -32.75 -29.64
N CYS A 528 12.28 -32.46 -29.27
CA CYS A 528 12.66 -32.21 -27.88
C CYS A 528 12.63 -30.73 -27.53
N VAL A 529 11.97 -30.40 -26.42
CA VAL A 529 11.98 -29.06 -25.82
C VAL A 529 12.83 -29.13 -24.56
N CYS A 530 13.93 -28.38 -24.55
CA CYS A 530 14.93 -28.46 -23.47
C CYS A 530 14.51 -27.65 -22.25
N HIS A 531 14.77 -28.18 -21.07
CA HIS A 531 14.47 -27.50 -19.81
C HIS A 531 15.34 -26.24 -19.65
N PRO A 532 14.78 -25.14 -19.12
CA PRO A 532 15.57 -23.98 -18.75
C PRO A 532 16.53 -24.35 -17.60
N SER A 533 17.77 -23.86 -17.66
CA SER A 533 18.79 -24.09 -16.64
C SER A 533 19.30 -22.76 -16.10
N SER A 534 19.49 -22.68 -14.78
CA SER A 534 20.10 -21.52 -14.13
C SER A 534 21.60 -21.40 -14.39
N PHE A 535 22.21 -22.42 -14.99
CA PHE A 535 23.65 -22.48 -15.29
C PHE A 535 24.01 -22.08 -16.72
N GLY A 536 23.03 -21.97 -17.63
CA GLY A 536 23.23 -21.63 -19.03
C GLY A 536 22.15 -22.26 -19.94
N ARG A 537 22.41 -22.35 -21.25
CA ARG A 537 21.45 -22.85 -22.24
C ARG A 537 21.70 -24.32 -22.56
N VAL A 538 20.64 -25.12 -22.50
CA VAL A 538 20.58 -26.49 -23.06
C VAL A 538 19.96 -26.41 -24.46
N TYR A 539 20.57 -27.06 -25.44
CA TYR A 539 20.18 -27.01 -26.85
C TYR A 539 20.52 -28.31 -27.60
N GLY A 540 20.15 -28.38 -28.87
CA GLY A 540 20.32 -29.58 -29.70
C GLY A 540 18.97 -30.25 -30.03
N ALA A 541 18.96 -31.12 -31.03
CA ALA A 541 17.72 -31.75 -31.51
C ALA A 541 17.08 -32.70 -30.49
N TYR A 542 17.90 -33.17 -29.54
CA TYR A 542 17.57 -34.08 -28.47
C TYR A 542 18.01 -33.52 -27.10
N CYS A 543 18.20 -32.21 -26.97
CA CYS A 543 18.72 -31.56 -25.77
C CYS A 543 20.04 -32.17 -25.26
N GLU A 544 20.89 -32.54 -26.20
CA GLU A 544 22.14 -33.25 -25.97
C GLU A 544 23.34 -32.31 -25.71
N CYS A 545 23.20 -31.02 -25.98
CA CYS A 545 24.25 -30.03 -25.86
C CYS A 545 23.91 -28.98 -24.79
N ASP A 546 24.96 -28.43 -24.20
CA ASP A 546 24.87 -27.29 -23.30
C ASP A 546 26.11 -26.40 -23.42
N ASP A 547 26.02 -25.17 -22.92
CA ASP A 547 27.09 -24.17 -22.95
C ASP A 547 27.81 -24.00 -21.60
N PHE A 548 27.64 -24.92 -20.64
CA PHE A 548 28.15 -24.77 -19.26
C PHE A 548 28.92 -25.97 -18.70
N SER A 549 28.91 -27.12 -19.40
CA SER A 549 29.54 -28.38 -19.02
C SER A 549 30.98 -28.54 -19.53
N CYS A 550 31.52 -27.55 -20.25
CA CYS A 550 32.91 -27.61 -20.72
C CYS A 550 33.94 -27.58 -19.57
N VAL A 551 35.18 -27.91 -19.92
CA VAL A 551 36.31 -27.95 -18.99
C VAL A 551 36.61 -26.57 -18.38
N ARG A 552 36.98 -26.57 -17.08
CA ARG A 552 37.31 -25.35 -16.33
C ARG A 552 38.80 -25.29 -16.01
N PHE A 553 39.42 -24.13 -16.18
CA PHE A 553 40.79 -23.85 -15.75
C PHE A 553 40.78 -22.77 -14.67
N ARG A 554 41.29 -23.10 -13.48
CA ARG A 554 41.28 -22.21 -12.29
C ARG A 554 39.89 -21.65 -11.94
N GLY A 555 38.85 -22.48 -12.12
CA GLY A 555 37.46 -22.11 -11.83
C GLY A 555 36.74 -21.37 -12.96
N LEU A 556 37.43 -20.99 -14.05
CA LEU A 556 36.82 -20.32 -15.21
C LEU A 556 36.53 -21.33 -16.32
N LEU A 557 35.30 -21.28 -16.86
CA LEU A 557 34.88 -22.07 -18.03
C LEU A 557 35.74 -21.69 -19.24
N CYS A 558 36.30 -22.69 -19.93
CA CYS A 558 37.22 -22.48 -21.05
C CYS A 558 38.33 -21.46 -20.77
N GLY A 559 38.83 -21.44 -19.52
CA GLY A 559 39.87 -20.52 -19.08
C GLY A 559 39.52 -19.03 -19.16
N GLY A 560 38.25 -18.68 -19.42
CA GLY A 560 37.79 -17.31 -19.65
C GLY A 560 38.15 -16.75 -21.04
N HIS A 561 38.62 -17.59 -21.96
CA HIS A 561 39.13 -17.19 -23.28
C HIS A 561 38.59 -18.10 -24.41
N GLY A 562 37.42 -18.66 -24.22
CA GLY A 562 36.73 -19.47 -25.21
C GLY A 562 35.26 -19.60 -24.87
N ASP A 563 34.46 -19.92 -25.88
CA ASP A 563 33.04 -20.18 -25.74
C ASP A 563 32.82 -21.70 -25.65
N CYS A 564 31.96 -22.14 -24.75
CA CYS A 564 31.63 -23.56 -24.61
C CYS A 564 30.57 -23.93 -25.65
N ASP A 565 30.87 -24.91 -26.50
CA ASP A 565 29.93 -25.45 -27.48
C ASP A 565 29.89 -26.98 -27.36
N CYS A 566 28.79 -27.50 -26.82
CA CYS A 566 28.49 -28.93 -26.71
C CYS A 566 29.64 -29.75 -26.09
N GLY A 567 30.22 -29.26 -24.99
CA GLY A 567 31.29 -29.92 -24.25
C GLY A 567 32.72 -29.64 -24.75
N GLU A 568 32.88 -28.91 -25.87
CA GLU A 568 34.18 -28.47 -26.37
C GLU A 568 34.38 -26.95 -26.19
N CYS A 569 35.60 -26.55 -25.82
CA CYS A 569 35.95 -25.14 -25.71
C CYS A 569 36.44 -24.60 -27.05
N VAL A 570 35.66 -23.70 -27.65
CA VAL A 570 36.04 -22.96 -28.86
C VAL A 570 36.84 -21.73 -28.45
N CYS A 571 38.17 -21.81 -28.57
CA CYS A 571 39.05 -20.74 -28.11
C CYS A 571 38.93 -19.46 -28.95
N HIS A 572 38.92 -18.32 -28.27
CA HIS A 572 38.99 -17.01 -28.91
C HIS A 572 40.34 -16.82 -29.63
N SER A 573 40.37 -15.95 -30.63
CA SER A 573 41.58 -15.67 -31.40
C SER A 573 42.74 -15.25 -30.49
N GLY A 574 43.89 -15.92 -30.60
CA GLY A 574 45.04 -15.68 -29.72
C GLY A 574 45.19 -16.69 -28.58
N TRP A 575 44.26 -17.65 -28.44
CA TRP A 575 44.28 -18.70 -27.42
C TRP A 575 44.14 -20.08 -28.06
N ILE A 576 44.81 -21.07 -27.47
CA ILE A 576 44.87 -22.45 -27.94
C ILE A 576 44.84 -23.44 -26.76
N GLY A 577 44.63 -24.72 -27.08
CA GLY A 577 44.59 -25.81 -26.12
C GLY A 577 43.16 -26.13 -25.65
N GLU A 578 42.97 -27.33 -25.13
CA GLU A 578 41.65 -27.87 -24.71
C GLU A 578 40.93 -27.01 -23.67
N TYR A 579 41.70 -26.28 -22.85
CA TYR A 579 41.18 -25.38 -21.81
C TYR A 579 41.18 -23.90 -22.24
N CYS A 580 41.59 -23.58 -23.47
CA CYS A 580 41.82 -22.21 -23.96
C CYS A 580 42.70 -21.32 -23.05
N ASN A 581 43.59 -21.95 -22.29
CA ASN A 581 44.41 -21.27 -21.29
C ASN A 581 45.82 -20.89 -21.81
N CYS A 582 46.15 -21.25 -23.04
CA CYS A 582 47.47 -21.07 -23.61
C CYS A 582 47.44 -19.99 -24.69
N SER A 583 48.15 -18.88 -24.47
CA SER A 583 48.25 -17.83 -25.49
C SER A 583 49.08 -18.32 -26.69
N SER A 584 48.59 -18.06 -27.90
CA SER A 584 49.31 -18.30 -29.16
C SER A 584 50.22 -17.15 -29.56
N SER A 585 50.11 -15.98 -28.89
CA SER A 585 51.05 -14.87 -29.07
C SER A 585 52.42 -15.23 -28.50
N ARG A 586 53.46 -14.83 -29.23
CA ARG A 586 54.86 -14.94 -28.83
C ARG A 586 55.47 -13.60 -28.43
N ASP A 587 54.68 -12.53 -28.46
CA ASP A 587 55.17 -11.16 -28.32
C ASP A 587 55.74 -10.91 -26.92
N THR A 588 55.09 -11.46 -25.90
CA THR A 588 55.52 -11.40 -24.49
C THR A 588 56.80 -12.21 -24.21
N CYS A 589 57.23 -13.05 -25.14
CA CYS A 589 58.46 -13.83 -25.05
C CYS A 589 59.64 -13.18 -25.77
N VAL A 590 59.45 -12.04 -26.45
CA VAL A 590 60.53 -11.35 -27.18
C VAL A 590 61.27 -10.43 -26.21
N SER A 591 62.58 -10.60 -26.08
CA SER A 591 63.42 -9.72 -25.25
C SER A 591 63.66 -8.36 -25.93
N GLU A 592 64.20 -7.38 -25.19
CA GLU A 592 64.54 -6.05 -25.74
C GLU A 592 65.49 -6.11 -26.96
N ASP A 593 66.32 -7.16 -27.03
CA ASP A 593 67.23 -7.43 -28.14
C ASP A 593 66.53 -8.07 -29.37
N GLY A 594 65.20 -8.22 -29.32
CA GLY A 594 64.40 -8.86 -30.36
C GLY A 594 64.50 -10.39 -30.41
N ALA A 595 65.22 -11.00 -29.47
CA ALA A 595 65.41 -12.45 -29.42
C ALA A 595 64.32 -13.13 -28.60
N LEU A 596 63.77 -14.24 -29.11
CA LEU A 596 62.78 -15.02 -28.37
C LEU A 596 63.44 -15.67 -27.13
N CYS A 597 62.96 -15.34 -25.94
CA CYS A 597 63.49 -15.77 -24.65
C CYS A 597 65.00 -15.54 -24.52
N SER A 598 65.49 -14.42 -25.04
CA SER A 598 66.92 -14.06 -25.06
C SER A 598 67.83 -15.14 -25.67
N GLY A 599 67.28 -16.05 -26.49
CA GLY A 599 67.98 -17.23 -27.03
C GLY A 599 68.31 -18.32 -26.01
N ARG A 600 67.80 -18.22 -24.77
CA ARG A 600 68.15 -19.08 -23.62
C ARG A 600 67.00 -19.98 -23.16
N GLY A 601 65.87 -19.96 -23.86
CA GLY A 601 64.66 -20.72 -23.52
C GLY A 601 63.71 -20.94 -24.69
N LYS A 602 62.57 -21.56 -24.41
CA LYS A 602 61.46 -21.75 -25.35
C LYS A 602 60.22 -21.00 -24.86
N CYS A 603 59.53 -20.32 -25.76
CA CYS A 603 58.25 -19.70 -25.45
C CYS A 603 57.14 -20.76 -25.47
N VAL A 604 56.48 -20.96 -24.33
CA VAL A 604 55.35 -21.88 -24.15
C VAL A 604 54.20 -21.08 -23.54
N CYS A 605 53.07 -20.99 -24.25
CA CYS A 605 51.88 -20.24 -23.82
C CYS A 605 52.15 -18.76 -23.47
N GLY A 606 52.93 -18.06 -24.30
CA GLY A 606 53.29 -16.66 -24.07
C GLY A 606 54.26 -16.42 -22.90
N LYS A 607 54.89 -17.46 -22.34
CA LYS A 607 55.92 -17.33 -21.30
C LYS A 607 57.20 -18.08 -21.66
N CYS A 608 58.34 -17.51 -21.30
CA CYS A 608 59.63 -18.15 -21.53
C CYS A 608 59.93 -19.21 -20.48
N VAL A 609 60.18 -20.43 -20.94
CA VAL A 609 60.73 -21.52 -20.13
C VAL A 609 62.23 -21.59 -20.43
N CYS A 610 63.05 -21.13 -19.48
CA CYS A 610 64.50 -21.07 -19.62
C CYS A 610 65.11 -22.47 -19.61
N SER A 611 65.79 -22.84 -20.70
CA SER A 611 66.47 -24.13 -20.84
C SER A 611 67.93 -24.07 -20.37
N MET A 612 68.49 -22.87 -20.24
CA MET A 612 69.87 -22.68 -19.82
C MET A 612 70.00 -22.64 -18.28
N PRO A 613 70.90 -23.43 -17.67
CA PRO A 613 71.09 -23.45 -16.21
C PRO A 613 71.53 -22.09 -15.68
N GLY A 614 70.80 -21.56 -14.69
CA GLY A 614 71.08 -20.24 -14.10
C GLY A 614 70.46 -19.05 -14.83
N ALA A 615 69.77 -19.27 -15.96
CA ALA A 615 68.97 -18.24 -16.63
C ALA A 615 67.58 -18.13 -15.97
N SER A 616 67.14 -16.89 -15.74
CA SER A 616 65.88 -16.53 -15.09
C SER A 616 65.37 -15.19 -15.63
N GLY A 617 64.16 -14.78 -15.25
CA GLY A 617 63.51 -13.58 -15.78
C GLY A 617 62.42 -13.91 -16.79
N ASP A 618 61.59 -12.93 -17.12
CA ASP A 618 60.37 -13.10 -17.91
C ASP A 618 60.67 -13.51 -19.37
N THR A 619 61.86 -13.13 -19.86
CA THR A 619 62.40 -13.50 -21.18
C THR A 619 63.75 -14.22 -21.07
N CYS A 620 64.05 -14.82 -19.92
CA CYS A 620 65.34 -15.48 -19.64
C CYS A 620 66.57 -14.56 -19.75
N GLU A 621 66.37 -13.26 -19.52
CA GLU A 621 67.38 -12.22 -19.68
C GLU A 621 68.45 -12.25 -18.57
N LYS A 622 68.07 -12.66 -17.35
CA LYS A 622 68.97 -12.67 -16.19
C LYS A 622 69.73 -13.99 -16.13
N CYS A 623 71.03 -13.96 -16.44
CA CYS A 623 71.89 -15.13 -16.25
C CYS A 623 73.25 -14.71 -15.66
N PRO A 624 73.37 -14.64 -14.33
CA PRO A 624 74.61 -14.24 -13.65
C PRO A 624 75.79 -15.20 -13.90
N THR A 625 75.49 -16.44 -14.27
CA THR A 625 76.47 -17.49 -14.58
C THR A 625 76.81 -17.58 -16.06
N CYS A 626 76.12 -16.82 -16.92
CA CYS A 626 76.47 -16.68 -18.32
C CYS A 626 77.60 -15.66 -18.40
N GLY A 627 78.82 -16.11 -18.75
CA GLY A 627 80.00 -15.25 -18.73
C GLY A 627 79.82 -13.93 -19.50
N ASP A 628 80.40 -12.85 -18.97
CA ASP A 628 80.36 -11.52 -19.58
C ASP A 628 80.90 -11.53 -21.02
N SER A 629 80.29 -10.72 -21.89
CA SER A 629 80.63 -10.49 -23.30
C SER A 629 82.07 -9.98 -23.56
N CYS A 630 82.93 -9.92 -22.55
CA CYS A 630 84.35 -9.57 -22.69
C CYS A 630 85.27 -10.79 -22.95
N SER A 631 84.73 -11.99 -23.19
CA SER A 631 85.54 -13.18 -23.52
C SER A 631 85.68 -13.48 -25.02
N SER A 632 85.29 -12.56 -25.92
CA SER A 632 85.46 -12.72 -27.38
C SER A 632 86.29 -11.62 -28.06
N ALA A 633 87.03 -10.82 -27.31
CA ALA A 633 88.08 -9.96 -27.86
C ALA A 633 89.47 -10.42 -27.39
N ARG A 634 89.98 -11.50 -28.01
CA ARG A 634 91.41 -11.77 -28.07
C ARG A 634 91.77 -12.46 -29.38
#